data_AF-A0A1Y4HB21-F1
#
_entry.id   AF-A0A1Y4HB21-F1
#
_cell.length_a   1.000
_cell.length_b   1.000
_cell.length_c   1.000
_cell.angle_alpha   90.00
_cell.angle_beta   90.00
_cell.angle_gamma   90.00
#
_symmetry.space_group_name_H-M   'P 1'
#
loop_
_entity.id
_entity.type
_entity.pdbx_description
1 polymer ?
#
loop_
_entity_poly.entity_id
_entity_poly.type
_entity_poly.pdbx_seq_one_letter_code
_entity_poly.pdbx_strand_id
1 'polypeptide(L)'
;MVERQPSWDKYEAAILLEGLLTSMKGELTRSDAIKAVSRDLRAMALHRGMEVDEVYRNTNGISFQMKSMESAYLGRTVFKPATKLFADVAGLYHESYDEYQKLLKEARAMISNRKTVEDDFMRYLAERVSPAQLSEFYRCYSEIETFCLKIKVLQNPLFETTDFETIKKVQRTIEQNKIFRITRRRQINKIVDAGQHYYNYIKEGLYARITDGKTVEDRSTIDHEMSNQSPPNVEMAEVESPITTYTKTEQDERLLQKHPAVYNQIYNALKDSPESQRVTIREICEAINYIARPAIVEEILDNVSWASNIGDSYIFSENTPAIESDTSNTESSHSQDTTFEIDFHADFDLAYTKPERFSYFGERKVCGDSWTALYVAVMASVMEDYPHIFKPGMSFAQKSGRIELASDDNYSFMIAPKPIPGTAYMLETNLSANDIAAKIRYVLDLCSVDYENIVITYRKKEKETFEQVHQRKSFENDAICEINSRSFSRYLSEKLNMADATCRSYASAINNCEAFAQEHQLASWQLYATDKQTAQETIQLLLSNAEFLSYNARQHNRFRAAIQKFLGFVGSDLTWAAPVKDDSEPTETYRDEGYEEVLRQYFKKGFRMDSPLEIRKFKRYYTATHDRELTDPDDDISKKIKQLCIIYEGKAFLPDVMLSEELKDELLNYIESAFADGKAAIYYQAIFAEFSDAFLDYHIHDADMLKSYLTFIGDGRFFINRSFISKTPDVSMDPLSEVRSCLQDYGRPATYDEIFAALPHLPQSKIKFILASNVEFVNNGRSEYFHESIVHLSDEELDGIAEIIQRTIDEKDFIGGNELYDAIRAKYPYIIDENHALSMYGFRDALKAKLGDKFSFKGNIISRSGQELSMADVFAKYARSHDTFTLSELQSLANNLATPIYFEAIYENSLRISRDQFVAKTAAHFPVEAMDEALDRICMGKYIPLLEATNFGAFPYVGFPWNIFLLEHYVASYSQKYMLLHSSFNGTECAGAIVKRSAGIDSFDDLIVDLLANNQIEMKKAPVLQFLSDKGYLARRRYSEIESLIIKANAQRQRKDTD
;
A
#
# COMPACT_ATOMS: atom_id res chain seq x y z
N MET A 1 -10.77 -68.19 -24.11
CA MET A 1 -11.76 -67.80 -23.07
C MET A 1 -11.83 -66.29 -23.07
N VAL A 2 -13.01 -65.67 -22.95
CA VAL A 2 -13.10 -64.22 -22.77
C VAL A 2 -12.84 -63.93 -21.31
N GLU A 3 -11.73 -63.27 -20.99
CA GLU A 3 -11.42 -62.91 -19.61
C GLU A 3 -12.45 -61.90 -19.10
N ARG A 4 -12.99 -62.21 -17.92
CA ARG A 4 -14.11 -61.47 -17.34
C ARG A 4 -13.54 -60.30 -16.56
N GLN A 5 -13.85 -59.07 -16.96
CA GLN A 5 -13.29 -57.88 -16.33
C GLN A 5 -13.44 -57.88 -14.79
N PRO A 6 -12.45 -57.36 -14.05
CA PRO A 6 -12.55 -57.21 -12.60
C PRO A 6 -13.81 -56.46 -12.18
N SER A 7 -14.45 -56.98 -11.13
CA SER A 7 -15.57 -56.32 -10.44
C SER A 7 -15.17 -54.93 -9.97
N TRP A 8 -16.11 -53.98 -10.05
CA TRP A 8 -15.90 -52.63 -9.54
C TRP A 8 -15.71 -52.64 -8.02
N ASP A 9 -14.83 -51.78 -7.51
CA ASP A 9 -14.68 -51.50 -6.08
C ASP A 9 -15.16 -50.07 -5.68
N LYS A 10 -15.18 -49.80 -4.38
CA LYS A 10 -15.66 -48.52 -3.81
C LYS A 10 -14.82 -47.30 -4.20
N TYR A 11 -13.52 -47.48 -4.45
CA TYR A 11 -12.61 -46.41 -4.87
C TYR A 11 -12.80 -46.10 -6.36
N GLU A 12 -12.94 -47.14 -7.19
CA GLU A 12 -13.30 -46.95 -8.60
C GLU A 12 -14.66 -46.26 -8.74
N ALA A 13 -15.64 -46.67 -7.93
CA ALA A 13 -16.97 -46.05 -7.89
C ALA A 13 -16.92 -44.59 -7.43
N ALA A 14 -16.06 -44.22 -6.48
CA ALA A 14 -15.89 -42.83 -6.06
C ALA A 14 -15.36 -41.93 -7.19
N ILE A 15 -14.33 -42.39 -7.93
CA ILE A 15 -13.78 -41.68 -9.09
C ILE A 15 -14.81 -41.57 -10.24
N LEU A 16 -15.64 -42.60 -10.44
CA LEU A 16 -16.73 -42.56 -11.41
C LEU A 16 -17.83 -41.55 -11.03
N LEU A 17 -18.15 -41.44 -9.74
CA LEU A 17 -19.12 -40.47 -9.23
C LEU A 17 -18.59 -39.03 -9.32
N GLU A 18 -17.33 -38.80 -8.94
CA GLU A 18 -16.64 -37.52 -9.10
C GLU A 18 -16.67 -37.05 -10.57
N GLY A 19 -16.26 -37.90 -11.52
CA GLY A 19 -16.29 -37.56 -12.95
C GLY A 19 -17.70 -37.30 -13.49
N LEU A 20 -18.72 -38.01 -12.99
CA LEU A 20 -20.13 -37.70 -13.29
C LEU A 20 -20.51 -36.30 -12.77
N LEU A 21 -20.18 -35.98 -11.52
CA LEU A 21 -20.53 -34.70 -10.89
C LEU A 21 -19.85 -33.52 -11.61
N THR A 22 -18.57 -33.64 -11.94
CA THR A 22 -17.84 -32.65 -12.75
C THR A 22 -18.47 -32.47 -14.14
N SER A 23 -18.97 -33.55 -14.76
CA SER A 23 -19.77 -33.44 -15.99
C SER A 23 -21.14 -32.80 -15.81
N MET A 24 -21.80 -32.97 -14.65
CA MET A 24 -23.12 -32.39 -14.37
C MET A 24 -23.05 -30.90 -14.03
N LYS A 25 -21.95 -30.45 -13.42
CA LYS A 25 -21.69 -29.03 -13.13
C LYS A 25 -21.18 -28.22 -14.34
N GLY A 26 -20.89 -28.88 -15.47
CA GLY A 26 -20.29 -28.22 -16.64
C GLY A 26 -18.79 -27.93 -16.53
N GLU A 27 -18.12 -28.38 -15.47
CA GLU A 27 -16.67 -28.27 -15.27
C GLU A 27 -15.89 -29.06 -16.35
N LEU A 28 -16.46 -30.16 -16.87
CA LEU A 28 -15.98 -30.89 -18.04
C LEU A 28 -17.13 -31.26 -18.96
N THR A 29 -16.87 -31.42 -20.27
CA THR A 29 -17.82 -32.08 -21.16
C THR A 29 -17.96 -33.55 -20.74
N ARG A 30 -19.12 -34.16 -20.98
CA ARG A 30 -19.34 -35.58 -20.64
C ARG A 30 -18.37 -36.52 -21.37
N SER A 31 -17.94 -36.16 -22.58
CA SER A 31 -16.92 -36.88 -23.33
C SER A 31 -15.58 -36.86 -22.60
N ASP A 32 -15.16 -35.70 -22.11
CA ASP A 32 -13.85 -35.52 -21.48
C ASP A 32 -13.82 -36.04 -20.04
N ALA A 33 -14.93 -35.95 -19.31
CA ALA A 33 -15.11 -36.65 -18.04
C ALA A 33 -14.98 -38.18 -18.20
N ILE A 34 -15.55 -38.77 -19.25
CA ILE A 34 -15.40 -40.20 -19.57
C ILE A 34 -13.93 -40.55 -19.88
N LYS A 35 -13.21 -39.71 -20.62
CA LYS A 35 -11.77 -39.89 -20.89
C LYS A 35 -10.93 -39.79 -19.61
N ALA A 36 -11.19 -38.78 -18.78
CA ALA A 36 -10.48 -38.56 -17.52
C ALA A 36 -10.67 -39.74 -16.56
N VAL A 37 -11.91 -40.17 -16.32
CA VAL A 37 -12.20 -41.35 -15.49
C VAL A 37 -11.57 -42.61 -16.05
N SER A 38 -11.57 -42.82 -17.38
CA SER A 38 -10.90 -43.97 -18.01
C SER A 38 -9.39 -43.97 -17.76
N ARG A 39 -8.72 -42.82 -17.95
CA ARG A 39 -7.29 -42.64 -17.66
C ARG A 39 -6.97 -42.88 -16.18
N ASP A 40 -7.74 -42.25 -15.28
CA ASP A 40 -7.46 -42.26 -13.84
C ASP A 40 -7.65 -43.66 -13.24
N LEU A 41 -8.69 -44.41 -13.67
CA LEU A 41 -8.90 -45.80 -13.25
C LEU A 41 -7.84 -46.76 -13.80
N ARG A 42 -7.35 -46.52 -15.03
CA ARG A 42 -6.24 -47.30 -15.62
C ARG A 42 -4.93 -47.04 -14.87
N ALA A 43 -4.63 -45.80 -14.50
CA ALA A 43 -3.49 -45.46 -13.65
C ALA A 43 -3.60 -46.14 -12.27
N MET A 44 -4.76 -46.09 -11.63
CA MET A 44 -5.02 -46.78 -10.36
C MET A 44 -4.77 -48.29 -10.45
N ALA A 45 -5.18 -48.93 -11.55
CA ALA A 45 -4.96 -50.36 -11.77
C ALA A 45 -3.47 -50.70 -11.95
N LEU A 46 -2.74 -49.91 -12.75
CA LEU A 46 -1.28 -50.06 -12.92
C LEU A 46 -0.54 -49.91 -11.58
N HIS A 47 -0.89 -48.91 -10.76
CA HIS A 47 -0.30 -48.69 -9.43
C HIS A 47 -0.62 -49.82 -8.43
N ARG A 48 -1.73 -50.54 -8.63
CA ARG A 48 -2.10 -51.73 -7.86
C ARG A 48 -1.49 -53.02 -8.42
N GLY A 49 -0.60 -52.93 -9.42
CA GLY A 49 0.08 -54.08 -10.01
C GLY A 49 -0.82 -54.95 -10.89
N MET A 50 -1.91 -54.39 -11.42
CA MET A 50 -2.81 -55.09 -12.36
C MET A 50 -2.35 -54.86 -13.80
N GLU A 51 -2.38 -55.91 -14.63
CA GLU A 51 -2.23 -55.74 -16.07
C GLU A 51 -3.45 -55.01 -16.66
N VAL A 52 -3.20 -53.97 -17.43
CA VAL A 52 -4.23 -53.14 -18.08
C VAL A 52 -4.16 -53.36 -19.58
N ASP A 53 -5.21 -53.95 -20.13
CA ASP A 53 -5.40 -54.12 -21.57
C ASP A 53 -6.27 -53.00 -22.18
N GLU A 54 -6.43 -53.03 -23.51
CA GLU A 54 -7.27 -52.06 -24.23
C GLU A 54 -8.77 -52.15 -23.88
N VAL A 55 -9.19 -53.22 -23.21
CA VAL A 55 -10.58 -53.45 -22.82
C VAL A 55 -10.84 -52.87 -21.42
N TYR A 56 -9.89 -53.01 -20.49
CA TYR A 56 -10.00 -52.64 -19.08
C TYR A 56 -10.32 -51.14 -18.92
N ARG A 57 -11.47 -50.87 -18.30
CA ARG A 57 -11.98 -49.51 -17.98
C ARG A 57 -11.85 -48.51 -19.14
N ASN A 58 -12.00 -48.98 -20.38
CA ASN A 58 -11.96 -48.13 -21.56
C ASN A 58 -13.16 -47.16 -21.64
N THR A 59 -13.04 -46.11 -22.45
CA THR A 59 -14.02 -45.02 -22.55
C THR A 59 -15.45 -45.51 -22.86
N ASN A 60 -15.62 -46.54 -23.68
CA ASN A 60 -16.91 -47.16 -23.96
C ASN A 60 -17.50 -47.85 -22.71
N GLY A 61 -16.67 -48.60 -21.97
CA GLY A 61 -17.05 -49.20 -20.69
C GLY A 61 -17.43 -48.15 -19.64
N ILE A 62 -16.62 -47.09 -19.50
CA ILE A 62 -16.89 -45.97 -18.58
C ILE A 62 -18.19 -45.24 -18.95
N SER A 63 -18.43 -44.95 -20.24
CA SER A 63 -19.70 -44.36 -20.71
C SER A 63 -20.93 -45.19 -20.27
N PHE A 64 -20.84 -46.52 -20.35
CA PHE A 64 -21.92 -47.41 -19.94
C PHE A 64 -22.08 -47.58 -18.42
N GLN A 65 -21.02 -47.40 -17.63
CA GLN A 65 -21.10 -47.41 -16.17
C GLN A 65 -21.52 -46.05 -15.60
N MET A 66 -21.12 -44.95 -16.23
CA MET A 66 -21.51 -43.59 -15.83
C MET A 66 -23.03 -43.38 -15.91
N LYS A 67 -23.73 -44.01 -16.88
CA LYS A 67 -25.21 -44.04 -16.93
C LYS A 67 -25.87 -44.83 -15.77
N SER A 68 -25.16 -45.80 -15.19
CA SER A 68 -25.61 -46.55 -14.01
C SER A 68 -25.34 -45.78 -12.73
N MET A 69 -24.18 -45.10 -12.64
CA MET A 69 -23.86 -44.17 -11.56
C MET A 69 -24.81 -42.96 -11.52
N GLU A 70 -25.20 -42.43 -12.68
CA GLU A 70 -26.20 -41.36 -12.79
C GLU A 70 -27.58 -41.78 -12.29
N SER A 71 -27.95 -43.05 -12.50
CA SER A 71 -29.18 -43.62 -11.95
C SER A 71 -29.09 -43.92 -10.45
N ALA A 72 -27.87 -44.11 -9.91
CA ALA A 72 -27.63 -44.19 -8.47
C ALA A 72 -27.72 -42.81 -7.81
N TYR A 73 -27.04 -41.81 -8.40
CA TYR A 73 -27.02 -40.43 -7.94
C TYR A 73 -28.43 -39.81 -7.90
N LEU A 74 -29.24 -40.02 -8.93
CA LEU A 74 -30.59 -39.43 -9.01
C LEU A 74 -31.67 -40.22 -8.23
N GLY A 75 -31.31 -41.29 -7.52
CA GLY A 75 -32.24 -42.15 -6.78
C GLY A 75 -33.30 -42.88 -7.63
N ARG A 76 -33.20 -42.81 -8.96
CA ARG A 76 -34.15 -43.42 -9.91
C ARG A 76 -33.44 -43.90 -11.17
N THR A 77 -33.95 -44.95 -11.80
CA THR A 77 -33.39 -45.45 -13.06
C THR A 77 -33.65 -44.46 -14.20
N VAL A 78 -32.58 -43.89 -14.76
CA VAL A 78 -32.64 -43.01 -15.95
C VAL A 78 -32.53 -43.81 -17.24
N PHE A 79 -31.55 -44.72 -17.31
CA PHE A 79 -31.29 -45.54 -18.50
C PHE A 79 -30.82 -46.95 -18.17
N LYS A 80 -29.99 -47.10 -17.14
CA LYS A 80 -29.49 -48.38 -16.66
C LYS A 80 -29.60 -48.41 -15.14
N PRO A 81 -30.17 -49.45 -14.51
CA PRO A 81 -30.33 -49.51 -13.07
C PRO A 81 -28.98 -49.34 -12.35
N ALA A 82 -29.04 -48.73 -11.17
CA ALA A 82 -27.90 -48.63 -10.26
C ALA A 82 -27.44 -50.04 -9.84
N THR A 83 -26.11 -50.25 -9.77
CA THR A 83 -25.58 -51.39 -8.99
C THR A 83 -25.68 -51.05 -7.50
N LYS A 84 -25.73 -52.06 -6.62
CA LYS A 84 -25.72 -51.81 -5.17
C LYS A 84 -24.52 -50.94 -4.76
N LEU A 85 -23.32 -51.29 -5.24
CA LEU A 85 -22.10 -50.52 -4.98
C LEU A 85 -22.21 -49.04 -5.37
N PHE A 86 -22.82 -48.74 -6.53
CA PHE A 86 -23.00 -47.36 -6.98
C PHE A 86 -24.06 -46.64 -6.16
N ALA A 87 -25.14 -47.32 -5.76
CA ALA A 87 -26.14 -46.78 -4.84
C ALA A 87 -25.54 -46.51 -3.45
N ASP A 88 -24.70 -47.41 -2.91
CA ASP A 88 -24.03 -47.24 -1.63
C ASP A 88 -23.08 -46.02 -1.66
N VAL A 89 -22.28 -45.84 -2.72
CA VAL A 89 -21.35 -44.69 -2.87
C VAL A 89 -22.07 -43.38 -3.17
N ALA A 90 -23.16 -43.41 -3.96
CA ALA A 90 -24.03 -42.25 -4.14
C ALA A 90 -24.80 -41.90 -2.86
N GLY A 91 -25.17 -42.89 -2.04
CA GLY A 91 -25.76 -42.71 -0.72
C GLY A 91 -24.80 -41.97 0.21
N LEU A 92 -23.54 -42.41 0.31
CA LEU A 92 -22.48 -41.69 1.04
C LEU A 92 -22.36 -40.23 0.62
N TYR A 93 -22.44 -39.92 -0.69
CA TYR A 93 -22.39 -38.54 -1.17
C TYR A 93 -23.55 -37.66 -0.65
N HIS A 94 -24.77 -38.21 -0.56
CA HIS A 94 -25.96 -37.47 -0.13
C HIS A 94 -26.14 -37.44 1.40
N GLU A 95 -25.73 -38.51 2.10
CA GLU A 95 -26.01 -38.73 3.52
C GLU A 95 -24.82 -38.40 4.43
N SER A 96 -23.58 -38.59 3.96
CA SER A 96 -22.35 -38.38 4.74
C SER A 96 -21.21 -37.89 3.85
N TYR A 97 -21.30 -36.63 3.41
CA TYR A 97 -20.36 -36.03 2.46
C TYR A 97 -18.89 -36.11 2.92
N ASP A 98 -18.62 -36.01 4.23
CA ASP A 98 -17.28 -36.15 4.81
C ASP A 98 -16.70 -37.56 4.62
N GLU A 99 -17.53 -38.61 4.73
CA GLU A 99 -17.11 -39.99 4.45
C GLU A 99 -16.87 -40.20 2.95
N TYR A 100 -17.70 -39.59 2.09
CA TYR A 100 -17.45 -39.56 0.65
C TYR A 100 -16.13 -38.85 0.31
N GLN A 101 -15.86 -37.69 0.90
CA GLN A 101 -14.60 -36.94 0.70
C GLN A 101 -13.39 -37.73 1.19
N LYS A 102 -13.50 -38.42 2.33
CA LYS A 102 -12.46 -39.34 2.80
C LYS A 102 -12.21 -40.48 1.81
N LEU A 103 -13.28 -41.14 1.34
CA LEU A 103 -13.19 -42.22 0.35
C LEU A 103 -12.59 -41.73 -0.98
N LEU A 104 -12.94 -40.53 -1.41
CA LEU A 104 -12.41 -39.90 -2.62
C LEU A 104 -10.93 -39.53 -2.47
N LYS A 105 -10.52 -39.00 -1.31
CA LYS A 105 -9.10 -38.74 -1.00
C LYS A 105 -8.28 -40.03 -0.99
N GLU A 106 -8.80 -41.10 -0.39
CA GLU A 106 -8.19 -42.44 -0.44
C GLU A 106 -8.07 -42.94 -1.89
N ALA A 107 -9.10 -42.77 -2.73
CA ALA A 107 -9.08 -43.16 -4.13
C ALA A 107 -8.08 -42.33 -4.97
N ARG A 108 -8.04 -41.01 -4.77
CA ARG A 108 -7.12 -40.08 -5.46
C ARG A 108 -5.67 -40.36 -5.08
N ALA A 109 -5.37 -40.71 -3.83
CA ALA A 109 -4.03 -41.13 -3.41
C ALA A 109 -3.54 -42.38 -4.19
N MET A 110 -4.43 -43.33 -4.51
CA MET A 110 -4.07 -44.52 -5.31
C MET A 110 -3.79 -44.20 -6.79
N ILE A 111 -4.15 -43.01 -7.27
CA ILE A 111 -3.87 -42.51 -8.63
C ILE A 111 -2.57 -41.69 -8.66
N SER A 112 -2.12 -41.12 -7.55
CA SER A 112 -1.01 -40.16 -7.50
C SER A 112 0.36 -40.84 -7.28
N ASN A 113 1.24 -40.79 -8.28
CA ASN A 113 2.63 -41.28 -8.15
C ASN A 113 3.60 -40.22 -7.58
N ARG A 114 3.23 -39.55 -6.48
CA ARG A 114 4.12 -38.67 -5.71
C ARG A 114 4.35 -39.27 -4.33
N LYS A 115 5.49 -39.93 -4.13
CA LYS A 115 6.03 -40.16 -2.79
C LYS A 115 6.42 -38.79 -2.23
N THR A 116 5.71 -38.31 -1.21
CA THR A 116 6.12 -37.10 -0.51
C THR A 116 7.30 -37.38 0.41
N VAL A 117 8.02 -36.33 0.83
CA VAL A 117 9.07 -36.45 1.85
C VAL A 117 8.45 -36.90 3.19
N GLU A 118 7.20 -36.51 3.47
CA GLU A 118 6.42 -37.00 4.61
C GLU A 118 6.19 -38.53 4.52
N ASP A 119 5.69 -39.06 3.39
CA ASP A 119 5.43 -40.50 3.22
C ASP A 119 6.67 -41.38 3.37
N ASP A 120 7.85 -40.84 3.03
CA ASP A 120 9.13 -41.53 3.16
C ASP A 120 9.69 -41.41 4.59
N PHE A 121 9.64 -40.22 5.18
CA PHE A 121 10.03 -40.00 6.57
C PHE A 121 9.17 -40.81 7.55
N MET A 122 7.85 -40.85 7.36
CA MET A 122 6.95 -41.64 8.22
C MET A 122 7.21 -43.14 8.11
N ARG A 123 7.72 -43.62 6.97
CA ARG A 123 8.16 -45.02 6.79
C ARG A 123 9.48 -45.27 7.51
N TYR A 124 10.47 -44.40 7.34
CA TYR A 124 11.73 -44.40 8.08
C TYR A 124 11.51 -44.39 9.60
N LEU A 125 10.54 -43.60 10.07
CA LEU A 125 10.19 -43.49 11.49
C LEU A 125 9.48 -44.75 11.98
N ALA A 126 8.54 -45.31 11.22
CA ALA A 126 7.81 -46.54 11.55
C ALA A 126 8.72 -47.78 11.67
N GLU A 127 9.88 -47.81 11.00
CA GLU A 127 10.90 -48.85 11.17
C GLU A 127 11.72 -48.70 12.47
N ARG A 128 11.74 -47.51 13.09
CA ARG A 128 12.58 -47.17 14.24
C ARG A 128 11.81 -46.97 15.55
N VAL A 129 10.48 -46.83 15.53
CA VAL A 129 9.65 -46.57 16.71
C VAL A 129 8.42 -47.48 16.75
N SER A 130 7.87 -47.75 17.95
CA SER A 130 6.65 -48.56 18.06
C SER A 130 5.42 -47.83 17.48
N PRO A 131 4.36 -48.53 17.02
CA PRO A 131 3.15 -47.88 16.50
C PRO A 131 2.48 -46.89 17.47
N ALA A 132 2.61 -47.11 18.79
CA ALA A 132 2.12 -46.19 19.81
C ALA A 132 2.96 -44.89 19.88
N GLN A 133 4.30 -45.00 19.77
CA GLN A 133 5.19 -43.84 19.68
C GLN A 133 5.01 -43.09 18.35
N LEU A 134 4.82 -43.81 17.24
CA LEU A 134 4.56 -43.21 15.93
C LEU A 134 3.30 -42.32 15.98
N SER A 135 2.20 -42.83 16.56
CA SER A 135 0.96 -42.07 16.75
C SER A 135 1.12 -40.88 17.72
N GLU A 136 2.04 -40.96 18.69
CA GLU A 136 2.37 -39.83 19.57
C GLU A 136 3.22 -38.77 18.85
N PHE A 137 4.19 -39.18 18.03
CA PHE A 137 5.05 -38.28 17.26
C PHE A 137 4.32 -37.53 16.14
N TYR A 138 3.29 -38.11 15.50
CA TYR A 138 2.42 -37.37 14.58
C TYR A 138 1.85 -36.08 15.20
N ARG A 139 1.50 -36.09 16.50
CA ARG A 139 1.06 -34.89 17.21
C ARG A 139 2.23 -33.93 17.46
N CYS A 140 3.39 -34.44 17.86
CA CYS A 140 4.59 -33.62 18.05
C CYS A 140 5.00 -32.84 16.79
N TYR A 141 4.93 -33.44 15.59
CA TYR A 141 5.34 -32.76 14.35
C TYR A 141 4.45 -31.56 14.00
N SER A 142 3.13 -31.70 14.11
CA SER A 142 2.19 -30.59 13.94
C SER A 142 2.44 -29.46 14.95
N GLU A 143 2.83 -29.80 16.19
CA GLU A 143 3.19 -28.81 17.21
C GLU A 143 4.52 -28.07 16.94
N ILE A 144 5.52 -28.77 16.40
CA ILE A 144 6.80 -28.19 15.95
C ILE A 144 6.54 -27.24 14.79
N GLU A 145 5.82 -27.70 13.77
CA GLU A 145 5.49 -26.94 12.57
C GLU A 145 4.72 -25.65 12.90
N THR A 146 3.60 -25.78 13.62
CA THR A 146 2.76 -24.62 14.02
C THR A 146 3.56 -23.59 14.80
N PHE A 147 4.46 -24.04 15.68
CA PHE A 147 5.31 -23.12 16.46
C PHE A 147 6.37 -22.44 15.58
N CYS A 148 7.13 -23.21 14.81
CA CYS A 148 8.24 -22.70 14.00
C CYS A 148 7.77 -21.82 12.83
N LEU A 149 6.59 -22.08 12.24
CA LEU A 149 5.95 -21.16 11.29
C LEU A 149 5.56 -19.83 11.97
N LYS A 150 4.95 -19.89 13.16
CA LYS A 150 4.50 -18.69 13.90
C LYS A 150 5.64 -17.73 14.26
N ILE A 151 6.84 -18.27 14.53
CA ILE A 151 8.05 -17.48 14.81
C ILE A 151 8.98 -17.32 13.60
N LYS A 152 8.52 -17.71 12.39
CA LYS A 152 9.24 -17.58 11.11
C LYS A 152 10.59 -18.31 11.02
N VAL A 153 10.81 -19.33 11.86
CA VAL A 153 11.95 -20.26 11.75
C VAL A 153 11.72 -21.28 10.63
N LEU A 154 10.45 -21.61 10.34
CA LEU A 154 10.02 -22.25 9.10
C LEU A 154 9.32 -21.20 8.21
N GLN A 155 9.52 -21.31 6.89
CA GLN A 155 8.75 -20.56 5.89
C GLN A 155 7.70 -21.44 5.20
N ASN A 156 8.01 -22.73 5.01
CA ASN A 156 7.13 -23.77 4.46
C ASN A 156 6.82 -24.84 5.53
N PRO A 157 5.84 -25.73 5.32
CA PRO A 157 5.59 -26.88 6.19
C PRO A 157 6.86 -27.68 6.52
N LEU A 158 6.88 -28.33 7.69
CA LEU A 158 8.06 -29.00 8.23
C LEU A 158 8.58 -30.07 7.27
N PHE A 159 7.69 -30.87 6.69
CA PHE A 159 8.04 -31.94 5.76
C PHE A 159 8.29 -31.48 4.32
N GLU A 160 7.96 -30.23 3.98
CA GLU A 160 8.34 -29.57 2.72
C GLU A 160 9.70 -28.88 2.83
N THR A 161 10.25 -28.77 4.04
CA THR A 161 11.54 -28.12 4.32
C THR A 161 12.66 -29.16 4.44
N THR A 162 13.39 -29.38 3.35
CA THR A 162 14.54 -30.32 3.32
C THR A 162 15.91 -29.65 3.49
N ASP A 163 15.97 -28.33 3.70
CA ASP A 163 17.23 -27.63 3.98
C ASP A 163 17.75 -27.98 5.38
N PHE A 164 18.99 -28.50 5.44
CA PHE A 164 19.58 -28.96 6.68
C PHE A 164 19.84 -27.84 7.69
N GLU A 165 20.24 -26.64 7.24
CA GLU A 165 20.50 -25.53 8.17
C GLU A 165 19.20 -24.97 8.76
N THR A 166 18.11 -24.95 8.01
CA THR A 166 16.76 -24.61 8.50
C THR A 166 16.24 -25.65 9.49
N ILE A 167 16.37 -26.96 9.19
CA ILE A 167 15.94 -28.01 10.15
C ILE A 167 16.83 -28.06 11.41
N LYS A 168 18.11 -27.70 11.29
CA LYS A 168 19.03 -27.49 12.41
C LYS A 168 18.65 -26.26 13.25
N LYS A 169 18.17 -25.17 12.64
CA LYS A 169 17.57 -24.03 13.34
C LYS A 169 16.29 -24.48 14.08
N VAL A 170 15.37 -25.21 13.42
CA VAL A 170 14.17 -25.79 14.06
C VAL A 170 14.53 -26.61 15.30
N GLN A 171 15.49 -27.53 15.20
CA GLN A 171 15.93 -28.36 16.33
C GLN A 171 16.47 -27.52 17.50
N ARG A 172 17.36 -26.56 17.22
CA ARG A 172 17.86 -25.61 18.24
C ARG A 172 16.72 -24.80 18.87
N THR A 173 15.76 -24.35 18.07
CA THR A 173 14.65 -23.53 18.56
C THR A 173 13.75 -24.30 19.52
N ILE A 174 13.41 -25.56 19.24
CA ILE A 174 12.62 -26.39 20.19
C ILE A 174 13.43 -26.75 21.44
N GLU A 175 14.75 -26.87 21.34
CA GLU A 175 15.66 -27.16 22.45
C GLU A 175 15.97 -25.95 23.34
N GLN A 176 15.97 -24.73 22.80
CA GLN A 176 16.51 -23.55 23.48
C GLN A 176 15.46 -22.49 23.83
N ASN A 177 14.33 -22.41 23.10
CA ASN A 177 13.32 -21.37 23.33
C ASN A 177 12.65 -21.52 24.71
N LYS A 178 12.96 -20.60 25.62
CA LYS A 178 12.48 -20.61 27.02
C LYS A 178 10.95 -20.65 27.09
N ILE A 179 10.25 -19.90 26.25
CA ILE A 179 8.77 -19.82 26.22
C ILE A 179 8.20 -21.18 25.80
N PHE A 180 8.67 -21.75 24.68
CA PHE A 180 8.22 -23.06 24.18
C PHE A 180 8.41 -24.17 25.23
N ARG A 181 9.59 -24.22 25.86
CA ARG A 181 9.93 -25.19 26.91
C ARG A 181 9.08 -25.06 28.16
N ILE A 182 8.72 -23.83 28.56
CA ILE A 182 7.87 -23.57 29.72
C ILE A 182 6.41 -23.95 29.39
N THR A 183 5.89 -23.51 28.25
CA THR A 183 4.49 -23.75 27.84
C THR A 183 4.23 -25.25 27.57
N ARG A 184 5.19 -25.99 27.02
CA ARG A 184 5.07 -27.44 26.72
C ARG A 184 5.83 -28.35 27.69
N ARG A 185 6.13 -27.89 28.92
CA ARG A 185 6.99 -28.59 29.92
C ARG A 185 6.67 -30.08 30.17
N ARG A 186 5.42 -30.53 29.98
CA ARG A 186 5.01 -31.95 30.15
C ARG A 186 5.36 -32.86 28.97
N GLN A 187 5.53 -32.30 27.77
CA GLN A 187 5.76 -33.06 26.52
C GLN A 187 7.09 -32.69 25.83
N ILE A 188 7.78 -31.65 26.31
CA ILE A 188 9.00 -31.10 25.68
C ILE A 188 10.05 -32.16 25.33
N ASN A 189 10.30 -33.14 26.20
CA ASN A 189 11.27 -34.21 25.91
C ASN A 189 10.85 -35.07 24.70
N LYS A 190 9.54 -35.31 24.52
CA LYS A 190 9.00 -36.07 23.37
C LYS A 190 9.01 -35.25 22.08
N ILE A 191 8.84 -33.94 22.20
CA ILE A 191 8.88 -33.00 21.07
C ILE A 191 10.33 -32.86 20.56
N VAL A 192 11.30 -32.73 21.47
CA VAL A 192 12.73 -32.72 21.13
C VAL A 192 13.17 -34.04 20.49
N ASP A 193 12.69 -35.18 21.01
CA ASP A 193 12.96 -36.52 20.45
C ASP A 193 12.34 -36.70 19.04
N ALA A 194 11.09 -36.28 18.84
CA ALA A 194 10.45 -36.26 17.54
C ALA A 194 11.22 -35.36 16.53
N GLY A 195 11.59 -34.15 16.93
CA GLY A 195 12.42 -33.24 16.13
C GLY A 195 13.77 -33.87 15.77
N GLN A 196 14.42 -34.52 16.73
CA GLN A 196 15.70 -35.20 16.54
C GLN A 196 15.61 -36.31 15.48
N HIS A 197 14.49 -37.05 15.40
CA HIS A 197 14.27 -38.04 14.35
C HIS A 197 14.21 -37.40 12.94
N TYR A 198 13.54 -36.27 12.78
CA TYR A 198 13.47 -35.57 11.47
C TYR A 198 14.80 -34.90 11.11
N TYR A 199 15.45 -34.26 12.09
CA TYR A 199 16.81 -33.73 11.94
C TYR A 199 17.80 -34.82 11.52
N ASN A 200 17.72 -36.02 12.11
CA ASN A 200 18.56 -37.16 11.72
C ASN A 200 18.24 -37.66 10.30
N TYR A 201 16.95 -37.74 9.91
CA TYR A 201 16.55 -38.15 8.55
C TYR A 201 17.12 -37.20 7.46
N ILE A 202 17.07 -35.89 7.70
CA ILE A 202 17.66 -34.88 6.80
C ILE A 202 19.20 -34.95 6.87
N LYS A 203 19.80 -35.05 8.05
CA LYS A 203 21.27 -35.18 8.23
C LYS A 203 21.86 -36.43 7.57
N GLU A 204 21.13 -37.54 7.59
CA GLU A 204 21.50 -38.82 6.94
C GLU A 204 21.33 -38.76 5.40
N GLY A 205 20.84 -37.64 4.83
CA GLY A 205 20.70 -37.43 3.39
C GLY A 205 19.65 -38.32 2.72
N LEU A 206 18.75 -38.92 3.50
CA LEU A 206 17.87 -40.00 3.01
C LEU A 206 16.82 -39.50 2.00
N TYR A 207 16.42 -38.23 2.11
CA TYR A 207 15.55 -37.55 1.15
C TYR A 207 16.15 -37.46 -0.27
N ALA A 208 17.49 -37.45 -0.42
CA ALA A 208 18.15 -37.37 -1.72
C ALA A 208 17.97 -38.63 -2.59
N ARG A 209 17.54 -39.75 -1.99
CA ARG A 209 17.18 -40.98 -2.73
C ARG A 209 15.90 -40.84 -3.57
N ILE A 210 15.20 -39.71 -3.44
CA ILE A 210 14.00 -39.36 -4.21
C ILE A 210 14.36 -38.61 -5.50
N THR A 211 15.54 -37.98 -5.59
CA THR A 211 15.91 -37.06 -6.68
C THR A 211 16.63 -37.66 -7.90
N ASP A 212 17.22 -38.86 -7.80
CA ASP A 212 17.98 -39.52 -8.90
C ASP A 212 17.08 -40.22 -9.96
N GLY A 213 15.89 -39.66 -10.21
CA GLY A 213 14.86 -40.21 -11.12
C GLY A 213 14.40 -39.24 -12.21
N LYS A 214 15.29 -38.84 -13.12
CA LYS A 214 14.98 -38.18 -14.41
C LYS A 214 15.78 -38.91 -15.49
N THR A 215 15.29 -39.18 -16.71
CA THR A 215 14.43 -38.42 -17.64
C THR A 215 13.36 -39.36 -18.28
N VAL A 216 12.36 -38.98 -19.09
CA VAL A 216 12.25 -38.01 -20.21
C VAL A 216 10.77 -37.58 -20.37
N GLU A 217 10.51 -36.30 -20.70
CA GLU A 217 9.32 -35.64 -21.33
C GLU A 217 7.87 -36.05 -20.88
N ASP A 218 6.88 -35.16 -20.78
CA ASP A 218 6.69 -33.84 -21.40
C ASP A 218 5.88 -32.87 -20.49
N ARG A 219 5.86 -31.57 -20.81
CA ARG A 219 5.34 -30.47 -19.95
C ARG A 219 3.85 -30.15 -20.18
N SER A 220 3.11 -29.92 -19.09
CA SER A 220 2.38 -28.66 -18.85
C SER A 220 1.61 -28.68 -17.52
N THR A 221 1.78 -27.64 -16.72
CA THR A 221 0.92 -27.31 -15.57
C THR A 221 0.69 -25.80 -15.53
N ILE A 222 -0.57 -25.43 -15.32
CA ILE A 222 -1.06 -24.07 -15.11
C ILE A 222 -1.50 -23.96 -13.64
N ASP A 223 -1.26 -22.78 -13.07
CA ASP A 223 -1.88 -22.15 -11.88
C ASP A 223 -1.71 -22.68 -10.44
N HIS A 224 -1.66 -21.68 -9.54
CA HIS A 224 -2.34 -21.44 -8.25
C HIS A 224 -2.93 -22.63 -7.43
N GLU A 225 -3.16 -22.54 -6.12
CA GLU A 225 -3.49 -21.37 -5.28
C GLU A 225 -3.07 -21.58 -3.81
N MET A 226 -3.24 -20.55 -2.98
CA MET A 226 -3.03 -20.49 -1.53
C MET A 226 -3.77 -21.56 -0.70
N SER A 227 -3.28 -21.85 0.52
CA SER A 227 -4.06 -22.20 1.75
C SER A 227 -3.11 -22.61 2.92
N ASN A 228 -3.42 -22.54 4.23
CA ASN A 228 -4.65 -22.16 4.97
C ASN A 228 -4.37 -21.92 6.50
N GLN A 229 -5.25 -21.13 7.16
CA GLN A 229 -5.83 -21.32 8.53
C GLN A 229 -4.91 -21.50 9.78
N SER A 230 -4.97 -20.70 10.88
CA SER A 230 -6.05 -20.48 11.93
C SER A 230 -6.25 -21.63 12.95
N PRO A 231 -6.88 -21.47 14.16
CA PRO A 231 -7.25 -20.31 15.01
C PRO A 231 -6.63 -20.41 16.47
N PRO A 232 -7.30 -20.51 17.67
CA PRO A 232 -8.40 -19.75 18.33
C PRO A 232 -8.17 -19.27 19.82
N ASN A 233 -8.94 -18.25 20.27
CA ASN A 233 -9.59 -17.93 21.59
C ASN A 233 -8.80 -17.86 22.95
N VAL A 234 -9.22 -17.13 24.03
CA VAL A 234 -10.55 -16.67 24.56
C VAL A 234 -10.46 -15.36 25.42
N GLU A 235 -11.44 -14.41 25.31
CA GLU A 235 -12.01 -13.34 26.24
C GLU A 235 -11.11 -12.33 27.05
N MET A 236 -11.54 -11.11 27.50
CA MET A 236 -12.83 -10.36 27.55
C MET A 236 -12.67 -8.80 27.76
N ALA A 237 -13.59 -7.97 27.23
CA ALA A 237 -14.06 -6.59 27.66
C ALA A 237 -13.04 -5.39 27.87
N GLU A 238 -13.33 -4.08 27.74
CA GLU A 238 -14.51 -3.25 27.38
C GLU A 238 -14.12 -1.76 26.99
N VAL A 239 -14.95 -1.05 26.19
CA VAL A 239 -15.10 0.44 25.91
C VAL A 239 -13.91 1.35 25.45
N GLU A 240 -14.04 2.02 24.27
CA GLU A 240 -14.08 3.51 24.03
C GLU A 240 -13.75 3.98 22.57
N SER A 241 -14.50 5.00 22.12
CA SER A 241 -14.28 6.06 21.09
C SER A 241 -13.49 5.84 19.76
N PRO A 242 -14.03 6.23 18.58
CA PRO A 242 -13.32 6.15 17.30
C PRO A 242 -12.36 7.34 17.06
N ILE A 243 -11.11 7.01 16.74
CA ILE A 243 -10.04 7.97 16.39
C ILE A 243 -10.10 8.28 14.88
N THR A 244 -10.04 9.57 14.53
CA THR A 244 -10.01 10.05 13.14
C THR A 244 -8.71 9.67 12.43
N THR A 245 -8.80 9.34 11.14
CA THR A 245 -7.70 8.77 10.36
C THR A 245 -7.22 9.73 9.28
N TYR A 246 -5.91 10.01 9.23
CA TYR A 246 -5.30 11.00 8.33
C TYR A 246 -4.26 10.37 7.39
N THR A 247 -4.33 10.67 6.09
CA THR A 247 -3.33 10.30 5.08
C THR A 247 -3.18 11.41 4.04
N LYS A 248 -1.95 11.73 3.64
CA LYS A 248 -1.65 12.82 2.68
C LYS A 248 -0.95 12.36 1.40
N THR A 249 -0.34 11.17 1.43
CA THR A 249 0.46 10.57 0.35
C THR A 249 0.32 9.04 0.38
N GLU A 250 0.67 8.33 -0.70
CA GLU A 250 0.74 6.85 -0.66
C GLU A 250 1.68 6.32 0.43
N GLN A 251 2.71 7.10 0.78
CA GLN A 251 3.67 6.73 1.83
C GLN A 251 3.04 6.86 3.22
N ASP A 252 2.29 7.94 3.47
CA ASP A 252 1.45 8.09 4.67
C ASP A 252 0.42 6.97 4.78
N GLU A 253 -0.22 6.61 3.67
CA GLU A 253 -1.24 5.55 3.61
C GLU A 253 -0.66 4.16 3.88
N ARG A 254 0.54 3.86 3.38
CA ARG A 254 1.27 2.62 3.70
C ARG A 254 1.71 2.58 5.18
N LEU A 255 2.17 3.69 5.75
CA LEU A 255 2.57 3.76 7.16
C LEU A 255 1.37 3.68 8.10
N LEU A 256 0.24 4.31 7.74
CA LEU A 256 -1.04 4.13 8.41
C LEU A 256 -1.49 2.66 8.34
N GLN A 257 -1.48 2.02 7.17
CA GLN A 257 -1.87 0.61 7.05
C GLN A 257 -0.96 -0.33 7.87
N LYS A 258 0.34 0.01 8.00
CA LYS A 258 1.32 -0.75 8.80
C LYS A 258 1.13 -0.55 10.31
N HIS A 259 0.72 0.64 10.75
CA HIS A 259 0.65 1.04 12.17
C HIS A 259 -0.61 1.85 12.54
N PRO A 260 -1.84 1.39 12.24
CA PRO A 260 -3.02 2.28 12.14
C PRO A 260 -3.41 3.00 13.43
N ALA A 261 -3.41 2.32 14.57
CA ALA A 261 -3.73 2.95 15.86
C ALA A 261 -2.63 3.91 16.34
N VAL A 262 -1.37 3.53 16.14
CA VAL A 262 -0.19 4.28 16.58
C VAL A 262 0.03 5.53 15.72
N TYR A 263 -0.16 5.41 14.41
CA TYR A 263 0.01 6.49 13.44
C TYR A 263 -0.89 7.69 13.76
N ASN A 264 -2.20 7.45 13.94
CA ASN A 264 -3.15 8.52 14.26
C ASN A 264 -2.87 9.15 15.64
N GLN A 265 -2.38 8.36 16.61
CA GLN A 265 -1.98 8.89 17.92
C GLN A 265 -0.72 9.76 17.85
N ILE A 266 0.30 9.38 17.07
CA ILE A 266 1.49 10.21 16.83
C ILE A 266 1.11 11.48 16.05
N TYR A 267 0.25 11.36 15.04
CA TYR A 267 -0.28 12.50 14.28
C TYR A 267 -0.95 13.52 15.20
N ASN A 268 -1.90 13.07 16.03
CA ASN A 268 -2.58 13.95 16.98
C ASN A 268 -1.60 14.50 18.03
N ALA A 269 -0.73 13.69 18.63
CA ALA A 269 0.24 14.15 19.63
C ALA A 269 1.21 15.23 19.10
N LEU A 270 1.66 15.09 17.84
CA LEU A 270 2.48 16.11 17.20
C LEU A 270 1.65 17.36 16.80
N LYS A 271 0.42 17.16 16.31
CA LYS A 271 -0.49 18.23 15.88
C LYS A 271 -1.03 19.10 17.03
N ASP A 272 -1.30 18.49 18.17
CA ASP A 272 -1.79 19.15 19.38
C ASP A 272 -0.65 19.90 20.12
N SER A 273 0.60 19.74 19.66
CA SER A 273 1.74 20.52 20.13
C SER A 273 1.81 21.88 19.40
N PRO A 274 2.09 23.01 20.10
CA PRO A 274 2.14 24.33 19.46
C PRO A 274 3.17 24.40 18.31
N GLU A 275 2.83 25.10 17.22
CA GLU A 275 3.68 25.21 16.00
C GLU A 275 5.11 25.73 16.25
N SER A 276 5.34 26.41 17.38
CA SER A 276 6.65 26.93 17.80
C SER A 276 7.45 25.98 18.70
N GLN A 277 6.86 24.87 19.16
CA GLN A 277 7.45 23.97 20.15
C GLN A 277 8.02 22.72 19.48
N ARG A 278 9.33 22.54 19.62
CA ARG A 278 10.06 21.34 19.16
C ARG A 278 9.76 20.20 20.12
N VAL A 279 9.23 19.09 19.61
CA VAL A 279 8.83 17.93 20.42
C VAL A 279 9.81 16.78 20.21
N THR A 280 10.46 16.31 21.26
CA THR A 280 11.35 15.15 21.21
C THR A 280 10.55 13.85 21.05
N ILE A 281 11.18 12.79 20.54
CA ILE A 281 10.54 11.46 20.44
C ILE A 281 10.07 10.99 21.82
N ARG A 282 10.81 11.33 22.88
CA ARG A 282 10.47 10.99 24.27
C ARG A 282 9.16 11.65 24.71
N GLU A 283 8.96 12.92 24.39
CA GLU A 283 7.73 13.67 24.69
C GLU A 283 6.53 13.17 23.87
N ILE A 284 6.75 12.74 22.62
CA ILE A 284 5.70 12.10 21.81
C ILE A 284 5.34 10.72 22.37
N CYS A 285 6.33 9.92 22.78
CA CYS A 285 6.10 8.67 23.50
C CYS A 285 5.34 8.88 24.82
N GLU A 286 5.63 9.95 25.57
CA GLU A 286 4.87 10.35 26.75
C GLU A 286 3.40 10.72 26.38
N ALA A 287 3.20 11.52 25.32
CA ALA A 287 1.87 11.94 24.86
C ALA A 287 1.00 10.79 24.32
N ILE A 288 1.59 9.79 23.63
CA ILE A 288 0.90 8.55 23.23
C ILE A 288 0.93 7.47 24.33
N ASN A 289 1.27 7.83 25.57
CA ASN A 289 1.23 6.95 26.75
C ASN A 289 2.05 5.65 26.60
N TYR A 290 3.18 5.74 25.90
CA TYR A 290 4.10 4.66 25.53
C TYR A 290 3.46 3.46 24.79
N ILE A 291 2.40 3.71 24.00
CA ILE A 291 1.73 2.68 23.19
C ILE A 291 2.64 2.13 22.08
N ALA A 292 3.65 2.89 21.63
CA ALA A 292 4.66 2.46 20.67
C ALA A 292 6.08 2.82 21.13
N ARG A 293 7.03 1.94 20.81
CA ARG A 293 8.46 2.14 21.05
C ARG A 293 8.98 3.35 20.27
N PRO A 294 9.90 4.17 20.81
CA PRO A 294 10.50 5.31 20.11
C PRO A 294 10.92 4.99 18.68
N ALA A 295 11.55 3.85 18.36
CA ALA A 295 11.90 3.56 16.97
C ALA A 295 10.73 3.36 16.00
N ILE A 296 9.54 3.00 16.48
CA ILE A 296 8.32 3.00 15.66
C ILE A 296 7.80 4.45 15.51
N VAL A 297 8.02 5.29 16.54
CA VAL A 297 7.70 6.72 16.51
C VAL A 297 8.68 7.48 15.61
N GLU A 298 9.99 7.27 15.69
CA GLU A 298 11.02 7.80 14.78
C GLU A 298 10.83 7.21 13.37
N GLU A 299 10.53 5.91 13.18
CA GLU A 299 10.19 5.37 11.84
C GLU A 299 8.98 6.08 11.22
N ILE A 300 7.91 6.32 11.98
CA ILE A 300 6.74 7.04 11.46
C ILE A 300 7.10 8.50 11.18
N LEU A 301 7.64 9.24 12.15
CA LEU A 301 7.96 10.67 12.02
C LEU A 301 9.03 10.97 10.96
N ASP A 302 9.96 10.06 10.68
CA ASP A 302 10.97 10.21 9.63
C ASP A 302 10.40 10.07 8.22
N ASN A 303 9.27 9.39 8.07
CA ASN A 303 8.76 8.91 6.79
C ASN A 303 7.34 9.40 6.46
N VAL A 304 6.76 10.32 7.26
CA VAL A 304 5.44 10.93 7.01
C VAL A 304 5.54 12.38 6.52
N SER A 305 4.57 12.80 5.71
CA SER A 305 4.59 14.10 5.02
C SER A 305 4.26 15.33 5.89
N TRP A 306 3.82 15.10 7.13
CA TRP A 306 3.30 16.12 8.07
C TRP A 306 4.19 16.31 9.29
N ALA A 307 5.28 15.57 9.42
CA ALA A 307 6.31 15.78 10.42
C ALA A 307 7.54 16.40 9.76
N SER A 308 8.20 17.34 10.43
CA SER A 308 9.51 17.83 10.01
C SER A 308 10.49 17.79 11.18
N ASN A 309 11.61 17.13 10.95
CA ASN A 309 12.67 17.01 11.94
C ASN A 309 13.60 18.22 11.94
N ILE A 310 13.94 18.66 13.15
CA ILE A 310 14.71 19.85 13.45
C ILE A 310 15.70 19.50 14.59
N GLY A 311 16.68 18.65 14.27
CA GLY A 311 17.66 18.12 15.24
C GLY A 311 17.12 16.90 16.00
N ASP A 312 17.24 16.89 17.33
CA ASP A 312 16.70 15.80 18.19
C ASP A 312 15.19 15.93 18.45
N SER A 313 14.47 16.63 17.59
CA SER A 313 13.07 17.00 17.80
C SER A 313 12.31 17.16 16.49
N TYR A 314 10.99 17.02 16.57
CA TYR A 314 10.05 17.08 15.48
C TYR A 314 9.09 18.24 15.69
N ILE A 315 8.64 18.86 14.61
CA ILE A 315 7.53 19.80 14.61
C ILE A 315 6.42 19.28 13.70
N PHE A 316 5.18 19.62 14.02
CA PHE A 316 4.08 19.47 13.07
C PHE A 316 4.32 20.42 11.91
N SER A 317 4.30 19.87 10.70
CA SER A 317 4.67 20.56 9.46
C SER A 317 3.69 20.17 8.37
N GLU A 318 2.45 20.62 8.50
CA GLU A 318 1.65 20.83 7.30
C GLU A 318 2.23 22.04 6.58
N ASN A 319 2.91 21.81 5.46
CA ASN A 319 3.39 22.86 4.55
C ASN A 319 2.29 23.91 4.28
N THR A 320 2.34 25.01 5.04
CA THR A 320 1.35 26.07 5.04
C THR A 320 2.10 27.41 5.13
N PRO A 321 2.14 28.20 4.05
CA PRO A 321 2.64 29.57 4.15
C PRO A 321 1.53 30.48 4.69
N ALA A 322 1.71 31.04 5.89
CA ALA A 322 0.74 31.94 6.53
C ALA A 322 1.38 33.25 7.05
N ILE A 323 0.81 34.37 6.59
CA ILE A 323 0.39 35.58 7.34
C ILE A 323 1.47 36.46 8.03
N GLU A 324 1.67 37.63 7.41
CA GLU A 324 1.66 39.03 7.92
C GLU A 324 2.09 39.44 9.36
N SER A 325 2.83 40.55 9.45
CA SER A 325 2.37 41.79 10.12
C SER A 325 3.27 43.02 9.87
N ASP A 326 2.65 44.15 9.50
CA ASP A 326 2.86 45.57 9.92
C ASP A 326 4.28 46.18 10.14
N THR A 327 4.59 47.46 9.83
CA THR A 327 3.74 48.65 9.56
C THR A 327 4.46 49.82 8.81
N SER A 328 3.66 50.62 8.08
CA SER A 328 3.75 52.10 7.88
C SER A 328 4.71 52.80 6.87
N ASN A 329 4.07 53.52 5.93
CA ASN A 329 4.36 54.86 5.37
C ASN A 329 5.71 55.14 4.66
N THR A 330 5.75 55.62 3.40
CA THR A 330 5.24 56.97 2.99
C THR A 330 5.12 57.10 1.45
N GLU A 331 4.26 58.04 1.01
CA GLU A 331 4.06 58.67 -0.32
C GLU A 331 5.31 58.68 -1.27
N SER A 332 5.24 58.63 -2.62
CA SER A 332 4.18 58.76 -3.64
C SER A 332 4.65 58.05 -4.96
N SER A 333 4.03 58.07 -6.16
CA SER A 333 2.91 58.85 -6.74
C SER A 333 2.16 58.02 -7.82
N HIS A 334 1.69 58.63 -8.93
CA HIS A 334 0.90 57.97 -9.99
C HIS A 334 1.67 57.73 -11.31
N SER A 335 1.46 56.55 -11.90
CA SER A 335 1.39 56.35 -13.35
C SER A 335 0.16 55.48 -13.68
N GLN A 336 -0.57 55.84 -14.73
CA GLN A 336 -1.95 55.46 -15.05
C GLN A 336 -2.25 53.94 -15.05
N ASP A 337 -3.15 53.51 -14.17
CA ASP A 337 -3.71 52.16 -14.16
C ASP A 337 -4.92 52.04 -15.09
N THR A 338 -4.93 51.03 -15.97
CA THR A 338 -6.12 50.61 -16.71
C THR A 338 -6.88 49.54 -15.91
N THR A 339 -7.91 49.99 -15.19
CA THR A 339 -8.91 49.11 -14.56
C THR A 339 -9.90 48.61 -15.63
N PHE A 340 -10.15 47.31 -15.64
CA PHE A 340 -11.10 46.61 -16.52
C PHE A 340 -12.32 46.13 -15.73
N GLU A 341 -13.45 45.91 -16.39
CA GLU A 341 -14.68 45.35 -15.82
C GLU A 341 -14.92 43.94 -16.37
N ILE A 342 -15.49 43.02 -15.58
CA ILE A 342 -15.85 41.68 -16.05
C ILE A 342 -17.08 41.76 -16.95
N ASP A 343 -16.92 41.31 -18.19
CA ASP A 343 -18.05 40.95 -19.05
C ASP A 343 -18.38 39.47 -18.86
N PHE A 344 -19.52 39.18 -18.22
CA PHE A 344 -20.02 37.82 -18.03
C PHE A 344 -20.57 37.19 -19.32
N HIS A 345 -20.79 37.93 -20.41
CA HIS A 345 -21.16 37.36 -21.71
C HIS A 345 -19.96 36.85 -22.53
N ALA A 346 -18.73 37.13 -22.09
CA ALA A 346 -17.49 36.76 -22.77
C ALA A 346 -16.75 35.57 -22.12
N ASP A 347 -15.65 35.15 -22.74
CA ASP A 347 -14.67 34.24 -22.13
C ASP A 347 -13.62 35.02 -21.32
N PHE A 348 -13.13 34.43 -20.23
CA PHE A 348 -12.30 35.13 -19.24
C PHE A 348 -10.78 34.95 -19.50
N ASP A 349 -10.04 36.05 -19.51
CA ASP A 349 -8.56 36.08 -19.42
C ASP A 349 -8.11 36.89 -18.20
N LEU A 350 -8.19 36.24 -17.04
CA LEU A 350 -7.89 36.81 -15.72
C LEU A 350 -6.53 36.32 -15.18
N ALA A 351 -5.70 35.68 -16.00
CA ALA A 351 -4.34 35.29 -15.60
C ALA A 351 -3.51 36.54 -15.23
N TYR A 352 -2.79 36.49 -14.10
CA TYR A 352 -1.99 37.60 -13.56
C TYR A 352 -2.79 38.90 -13.27
N THR A 353 -4.10 38.79 -13.00
CA THR A 353 -4.95 39.91 -12.58
C THR A 353 -5.15 39.96 -11.07
N LYS A 354 -5.64 41.11 -10.58
CA LYS A 354 -6.13 41.30 -9.20
C LYS A 354 -7.47 42.06 -9.23
N PRO A 355 -8.52 41.62 -8.52
CA PRO A 355 -9.76 42.37 -8.41
C PRO A 355 -9.57 43.66 -7.58
N GLU A 356 -10.30 44.71 -7.92
CA GLU A 356 -10.23 46.04 -7.29
C GLU A 356 -11.57 46.51 -6.69
N ARG A 357 -12.70 46.15 -7.31
CA ARG A 357 -14.04 46.56 -6.85
C ARG A 357 -15.07 45.47 -7.09
N PHE A 358 -16.01 45.36 -6.15
CA PHE A 358 -17.23 44.57 -6.25
C PHE A 358 -18.43 45.42 -5.79
N SER A 359 -19.51 45.39 -6.57
CA SER A 359 -20.82 45.91 -6.18
C SER A 359 -21.94 44.98 -6.63
N TYR A 360 -22.98 44.88 -5.81
CA TYR A 360 -24.15 44.01 -6.01
C TYR A 360 -25.42 44.84 -5.77
N PHE A 361 -26.39 44.80 -6.70
CA PHE A 361 -27.55 45.69 -6.77
C PHE A 361 -27.22 47.19 -6.55
N GLY A 362 -26.07 47.63 -7.08
CA GLY A 362 -25.57 49.01 -6.95
C GLY A 362 -24.89 49.34 -5.60
N GLU A 363 -24.98 48.47 -4.59
CA GLU A 363 -24.29 48.65 -3.31
C GLU A 363 -22.83 48.17 -3.41
N ARG A 364 -21.86 48.95 -2.92
CA ARG A 364 -20.44 48.54 -2.90
C ARG A 364 -20.19 47.59 -1.73
N LYS A 365 -19.77 46.36 -2.03
CA LYS A 365 -19.44 45.31 -1.05
C LYS A 365 -17.92 45.17 -0.89
N VAL A 366 -17.48 44.35 0.07
CA VAL A 366 -16.06 44.06 0.31
C VAL A 366 -15.52 43.19 -0.82
N CYS A 367 -14.54 43.69 -1.58
CA CYS A 367 -13.97 42.99 -2.74
C CYS A 367 -12.84 42.02 -2.36
N GLY A 368 -12.22 42.20 -1.19
CA GLY A 368 -10.94 41.57 -0.89
C GLY A 368 -9.84 42.01 -1.85
N ASP A 369 -8.67 41.37 -1.74
CA ASP A 369 -7.48 41.72 -2.51
C ASP A 369 -7.01 40.58 -3.45
N SER A 370 -7.80 39.52 -3.52
CA SER A 370 -7.58 38.29 -4.30
C SER A 370 -8.90 37.75 -4.85
N TRP A 371 -8.85 37.01 -5.96
CA TRP A 371 -10.02 36.39 -6.59
C TRP A 371 -10.78 35.45 -5.65
N THR A 372 -10.07 34.73 -4.78
CA THR A 372 -10.66 33.88 -3.73
C THR A 372 -11.47 34.68 -2.71
N ALA A 373 -10.96 35.82 -2.24
CA ALA A 373 -11.68 36.66 -1.27
C ALA A 373 -12.93 37.29 -1.91
N LEU A 374 -12.81 37.75 -3.15
CA LEU A 374 -13.95 38.21 -3.96
C LEU A 374 -15.01 37.11 -4.12
N TYR A 375 -14.62 35.88 -4.45
CA TYR A 375 -15.56 34.78 -4.67
C TYR A 375 -16.41 34.49 -3.42
N VAL A 376 -15.78 34.43 -2.24
CA VAL A 376 -16.48 34.25 -0.97
C VAL A 376 -17.44 35.42 -0.69
N ALA A 377 -17.04 36.67 -0.98
CA ALA A 377 -17.88 37.85 -0.79
C ALA A 377 -19.09 37.90 -1.74
N VAL A 378 -18.91 37.47 -3.00
CA VAL A 378 -20.00 37.32 -3.98
C VAL A 378 -20.98 36.25 -3.51
N MET A 379 -20.48 35.07 -3.12
CA MET A 379 -21.34 33.97 -2.65
C MET A 379 -22.10 34.35 -1.38
N ALA A 380 -21.46 35.05 -0.41
CA ALA A 380 -22.16 35.56 0.77
C ALA A 380 -23.31 36.50 0.40
N SER A 381 -23.08 37.44 -0.54
CA SER A 381 -24.09 38.41 -0.97
C SER A 381 -25.27 37.74 -1.69
N VAL A 382 -25.00 36.79 -2.59
CA VAL A 382 -26.05 36.06 -3.33
C VAL A 382 -26.81 35.09 -2.43
N MET A 383 -26.14 34.45 -1.47
CA MET A 383 -26.78 33.51 -0.54
C MET A 383 -27.63 34.21 0.55
N GLU A 384 -27.36 35.48 0.85
CA GLU A 384 -28.20 36.31 1.72
C GLU A 384 -29.59 36.57 1.07
N ASP A 385 -29.62 36.92 -0.21
CA ASP A 385 -30.86 37.19 -0.96
C ASP A 385 -31.58 35.91 -1.45
N TYR A 386 -30.84 34.85 -1.78
CA TYR A 386 -31.37 33.61 -2.37
C TYR A 386 -31.10 32.32 -1.54
N PRO A 387 -31.27 32.30 -0.20
CA PRO A 387 -30.82 31.19 0.65
C PRO A 387 -31.52 29.85 0.36
N HIS A 388 -32.70 29.88 -0.26
CA HIS A 388 -33.49 28.69 -0.60
C HIS A 388 -32.97 27.90 -1.82
N ILE A 389 -32.07 28.49 -2.61
CA ILE A 389 -31.49 27.85 -3.81
C ILE A 389 -30.36 26.88 -3.43
N PHE A 390 -29.62 27.20 -2.37
CA PHE A 390 -28.35 26.57 -2.01
C PHE A 390 -28.48 25.43 -1.00
N LYS A 391 -27.66 24.39 -1.16
CA LYS A 391 -27.72 23.13 -0.39
C LYS A 391 -26.31 22.54 -0.23
N PRO A 392 -26.02 21.78 0.83
CA PRO A 392 -24.79 20.98 0.90
C PRO A 392 -24.73 19.98 -0.27
N GLY A 393 -23.54 19.76 -0.83
CA GLY A 393 -23.31 18.84 -1.94
C GLY A 393 -23.46 19.45 -3.34
N MET A 394 -23.77 20.75 -3.46
CA MET A 394 -23.92 21.39 -4.78
C MET A 394 -22.57 21.60 -5.49
N SER A 395 -22.62 21.58 -6.82
CA SER A 395 -21.50 21.84 -7.73
C SER A 395 -21.88 23.00 -8.65
N PHE A 396 -20.99 23.98 -8.85
CA PHE A 396 -21.25 25.14 -9.72
C PHE A 396 -20.58 24.95 -11.09
N ALA A 397 -20.84 23.79 -11.71
CA ALA A 397 -20.30 23.42 -13.01
C ALA A 397 -21.32 22.59 -13.82
N GLN A 398 -21.27 22.69 -15.16
CA GLN A 398 -22.17 21.95 -16.06
C GLN A 398 -21.97 20.42 -16.05
N LYS A 399 -20.89 19.91 -15.45
CA LYS A 399 -20.62 18.47 -15.27
C LYS A 399 -20.47 18.16 -13.78
N SER A 400 -21.42 17.42 -13.23
CA SER A 400 -21.45 17.02 -11.82
C SER A 400 -20.29 16.08 -11.48
N GLY A 401 -19.42 16.47 -10.55
CA GLY A 401 -18.34 15.61 -10.07
C GLY A 401 -17.57 16.13 -8.84
N ARG A 402 -17.37 17.45 -8.72
CA ARG A 402 -16.72 18.08 -7.54
C ARG A 402 -17.76 18.83 -6.71
N ILE A 403 -17.82 18.54 -5.41
CA ILE A 403 -18.63 19.28 -4.45
C ILE A 403 -17.98 20.64 -4.22
N GLU A 404 -18.76 21.73 -4.35
CA GLU A 404 -18.27 23.11 -4.29
C GLU A 404 -18.99 23.97 -3.23
N LEU A 405 -20.17 23.54 -2.78
CA LEU A 405 -20.79 24.02 -1.55
C LEU A 405 -21.06 22.82 -0.61
N ALA A 406 -20.55 22.88 0.63
CA ALA A 406 -20.76 21.85 1.67
C ALA A 406 -21.21 22.47 3.00
N SER A 407 -21.76 21.67 3.90
CA SER A 407 -21.96 22.06 5.30
C SER A 407 -20.63 22.06 6.05
N ASP A 408 -20.56 22.79 7.16
CA ASP A 408 -19.37 22.88 8.03
C ASP A 408 -18.89 21.49 8.53
N ASP A 409 -19.79 20.51 8.67
CA ASP A 409 -19.44 19.13 9.05
C ASP A 409 -18.88 18.26 7.90
N ASN A 410 -18.96 18.71 6.64
CA ASN A 410 -18.69 17.90 5.44
C ASN A 410 -17.75 18.58 4.41
N TYR A 411 -17.01 19.62 4.81
CA TYR A 411 -16.08 20.29 3.88
C TYR A 411 -14.83 19.48 3.55
N SER A 412 -14.57 18.37 4.24
CA SER A 412 -13.37 17.52 4.09
C SER A 412 -13.18 16.91 2.69
N PHE A 413 -14.21 16.95 1.83
CA PHE A 413 -14.13 16.58 0.42
C PHE A 413 -13.66 17.73 -0.50
N MET A 414 -13.44 18.93 0.04
CA MET A 414 -12.94 20.11 -0.68
C MET A 414 -11.43 20.30 -0.47
N ILE A 415 -10.76 20.87 -1.46
CA ILE A 415 -9.30 21.02 -1.49
C ILE A 415 -8.84 22.33 -0.82
N ALA A 416 -9.57 23.44 -1.01
CA ALA A 416 -9.39 24.65 -0.21
C ALA A 416 -10.75 25.26 0.18
N PRO A 417 -11.47 24.63 1.12
CA PRO A 417 -12.73 25.15 1.64
C PRO A 417 -12.52 26.46 2.39
N LYS A 418 -13.41 27.44 2.18
CA LYS A 418 -13.50 28.66 2.98
C LYS A 418 -14.93 28.90 3.46
N PRO A 419 -15.12 29.35 4.72
CA PRO A 419 -16.45 29.62 5.25
C PRO A 419 -17.05 30.83 4.54
N ILE A 420 -18.35 30.75 4.21
CA ILE A 420 -19.11 31.87 3.66
C ILE A 420 -19.70 32.66 4.84
N PRO A 421 -19.24 33.91 5.09
CA PRO A 421 -19.69 34.70 6.24
C PRO A 421 -21.22 34.84 6.31
N GLY A 422 -21.78 34.69 7.51
CA GLY A 422 -23.23 34.75 7.74
C GLY A 422 -23.97 33.43 7.48
N THR A 423 -23.29 32.37 7.05
CA THR A 423 -23.90 31.05 6.78
C THR A 423 -23.15 29.91 7.46
N ALA A 424 -23.74 28.71 7.48
CA ALA A 424 -23.10 27.47 7.95
C ALA A 424 -22.48 26.65 6.79
N TYR A 425 -22.12 27.33 5.68
CA TYR A 425 -21.62 26.70 4.46
C TYR A 425 -20.14 27.00 4.20
N MET A 426 -19.46 25.99 3.68
CA MET A 426 -18.09 26.02 3.19
C MET A 426 -18.10 26.00 1.66
N LEU A 427 -17.26 26.86 1.06
CA LEU A 427 -17.10 27.06 -0.38
C LEU A 427 -15.74 26.53 -0.84
N GLU A 428 -15.69 25.71 -1.89
CA GLU A 428 -14.42 25.33 -2.52
C GLU A 428 -13.76 26.53 -3.20
N THR A 429 -12.49 26.82 -2.86
CA THR A 429 -11.75 27.96 -3.40
C THR A 429 -10.42 27.62 -4.09
N ASN A 430 -10.05 26.33 -4.19
CA ASN A 430 -8.89 25.91 -4.99
C ASN A 430 -9.26 25.87 -6.49
N LEU A 431 -9.28 27.08 -7.08
CA LEU A 431 -9.81 27.41 -8.40
C LEU A 431 -8.96 28.53 -9.03
N SER A 432 -8.84 28.57 -10.36
CA SER A 432 -8.20 29.71 -11.04
C SER A 432 -9.13 30.93 -11.05
N ALA A 433 -8.58 32.11 -11.33
CA ALA A 433 -9.38 33.34 -11.49
C ALA A 433 -10.45 33.22 -12.59
N ASN A 434 -10.16 32.49 -13.67
CA ASN A 434 -11.10 32.19 -14.75
C ASN A 434 -12.22 31.24 -14.28
N ASP A 435 -11.88 30.19 -13.52
CA ASP A 435 -12.86 29.24 -12.98
C ASP A 435 -13.80 29.93 -11.98
N ILE A 436 -13.25 30.83 -11.16
CA ILE A 436 -14.03 31.67 -10.23
C ILE A 436 -15.05 32.54 -10.99
N ALA A 437 -14.63 33.24 -12.04
CA ALA A 437 -15.54 34.05 -12.85
C ALA A 437 -16.62 33.21 -13.54
N ALA A 438 -16.26 32.04 -14.07
CA ALA A 438 -17.20 31.09 -14.67
C ALA A 438 -18.21 30.51 -13.67
N LYS A 439 -17.80 30.32 -12.41
CA LYS A 439 -18.67 29.86 -11.31
C LYS A 439 -19.61 30.93 -10.80
N ILE A 440 -19.11 32.16 -10.66
CA ILE A 440 -19.96 33.33 -10.37
C ILE A 440 -21.04 33.45 -11.45
N ARG A 441 -20.69 33.36 -12.74
CA ARG A 441 -21.66 33.33 -13.85
C ARG A 441 -22.73 32.25 -13.67
N TYR A 442 -22.31 31.00 -13.46
CA TYR A 442 -23.23 29.88 -13.25
C TYR A 442 -24.17 30.09 -12.07
N VAL A 443 -23.68 30.67 -10.96
CA VAL A 443 -24.50 30.96 -9.77
C VAL A 443 -25.50 32.10 -10.03
N LEU A 444 -25.11 33.14 -10.77
CA LEU A 444 -26.03 34.22 -11.17
C LEU A 444 -27.14 33.69 -12.09
N ASP A 445 -26.79 32.85 -13.08
CA ASP A 445 -27.74 32.16 -13.95
C ASP A 445 -28.72 31.30 -13.14
N LEU A 446 -28.20 30.51 -12.18
CA LEU A 446 -28.99 29.65 -11.29
C LEU A 446 -29.95 30.45 -10.40
N CYS A 447 -29.54 31.65 -9.95
CA CYS A 447 -30.37 32.56 -9.17
C CYS A 447 -31.27 33.48 -10.02
N SER A 448 -31.16 33.40 -11.36
CA SER A 448 -31.85 34.30 -12.30
C SER A 448 -31.58 35.79 -12.03
N VAL A 449 -30.32 36.13 -11.74
CA VAL A 449 -29.86 37.51 -11.51
C VAL A 449 -29.26 38.06 -12.80
N ASP A 450 -29.89 39.09 -13.38
CA ASP A 450 -29.34 39.77 -14.57
C ASP A 450 -27.95 40.36 -14.27
N TYR A 451 -26.99 40.18 -15.19
CA TYR A 451 -25.59 40.56 -14.98
C TYR A 451 -25.40 42.06 -14.73
N GLU A 452 -26.33 42.92 -15.17
CA GLU A 452 -26.33 44.37 -14.88
C GLU A 452 -26.37 44.66 -13.36
N ASN A 453 -26.82 43.72 -12.53
CA ASN A 453 -26.91 43.87 -11.08
C ASN A 453 -25.59 43.53 -10.35
N ILE A 454 -24.53 43.12 -11.05
CA ILE A 454 -23.24 42.80 -10.47
C ILE A 454 -22.09 43.44 -11.27
N VAL A 455 -21.30 44.27 -10.60
CA VAL A 455 -20.15 44.96 -11.21
C VAL A 455 -18.89 44.55 -10.47
N ILE A 456 -17.97 43.90 -11.19
CA ILE A 456 -16.65 43.51 -10.69
C ILE A 456 -15.59 44.12 -11.60
N THR A 457 -14.65 44.88 -11.01
CA THR A 457 -13.52 45.47 -11.74
C THR A 457 -12.19 44.91 -11.26
N TYR A 458 -11.19 44.85 -12.15
CA TYR A 458 -9.89 44.25 -11.92
C TYR A 458 -8.77 44.94 -12.71
N ARG A 459 -7.51 44.75 -12.27
CA ARG A 459 -6.30 45.23 -12.96
C ARG A 459 -5.48 44.04 -13.50
N LYS A 460 -4.79 44.22 -14.64
CA LYS A 460 -3.71 43.31 -15.08
C LYS A 460 -2.38 43.78 -14.46
N LYS A 461 -1.56 42.85 -13.96
CA LYS A 461 -0.15 43.16 -13.62
C LYS A 461 0.66 43.21 -14.91
N GLU A 462 1.51 44.21 -15.07
CA GLU A 462 2.43 44.28 -16.20
C GLU A 462 3.38 43.08 -16.18
N LYS A 463 3.59 42.46 -17.35
CA LYS A 463 4.56 41.37 -17.52
C LYS A 463 5.92 41.97 -17.85
N GLU A 464 6.92 41.72 -17.02
CA GLU A 464 8.31 41.77 -17.48
C GLU A 464 8.54 40.58 -18.44
N THR A 465 8.55 40.85 -19.74
CA THR A 465 8.65 39.82 -20.78
C THR A 465 10.07 39.30 -20.90
N PHE A 466 10.36 38.15 -20.31
CA PHE A 466 11.54 37.36 -20.68
C PHE A 466 11.23 36.49 -21.91
N GLU A 467 11.48 37.04 -23.09
CA GLU A 467 11.55 36.23 -24.31
C GLU A 467 12.83 35.38 -24.30
N GLN A 468 12.67 34.04 -24.29
CA GLN A 468 13.79 33.13 -24.52
C GLN A 468 14.14 33.09 -26.01
N VAL A 469 15.14 33.87 -26.42
CA VAL A 469 15.80 33.70 -27.72
C VAL A 469 17.14 32.99 -27.51
N HIS A 470 17.29 31.83 -28.12
CA HIS A 470 18.57 31.12 -28.25
C HIS A 470 19.65 32.02 -28.85
N GLN A 471 20.73 32.29 -28.10
CA GLN A 471 22.03 32.54 -28.72
C GLN A 471 23.20 32.17 -27.80
N ARG A 472 23.95 31.12 -28.20
CA ARG A 472 25.30 30.86 -27.67
C ARG A 472 26.18 32.08 -27.95
N LYS A 473 26.77 32.68 -26.91
CA LYS A 473 28.01 33.46 -27.01
C LYS A 473 28.75 33.44 -25.68
N SER A 474 29.91 32.78 -25.68
CA SER A 474 30.96 32.91 -24.69
C SER A 474 31.51 34.34 -24.65
N PHE A 475 31.79 34.89 -23.46
CA PHE A 475 32.94 35.78 -23.25
C PHE A 475 33.37 35.77 -21.78
N GLU A 476 34.65 35.52 -21.56
CA GLU A 476 35.35 35.86 -20.31
C GLU A 476 35.62 37.37 -20.29
N ASN A 477 35.41 38.03 -19.15
CA ASN A 477 36.49 38.66 -18.36
C ASN A 477 35.95 39.61 -17.27
N ASP A 478 36.81 39.88 -16.29
CA ASP A 478 36.52 40.61 -15.06
C ASP A 478 35.97 42.04 -15.25
N ALA A 479 34.85 42.30 -14.56
CA ALA A 479 34.52 43.61 -14.01
C ALA A 479 33.76 43.42 -12.69
N ILE A 480 34.19 44.16 -11.67
CA ILE A 480 33.75 44.13 -10.27
C ILE A 480 32.24 43.79 -10.12
N CYS A 481 31.94 42.59 -9.62
CA CYS A 481 30.57 42.25 -9.21
C CYS A 481 30.19 43.08 -7.98
N GLU A 482 29.10 43.85 -8.07
CA GLU A 482 28.43 44.42 -6.90
C GLU A 482 28.16 43.32 -5.87
N ILE A 483 28.48 43.56 -4.60
CA ILE A 483 28.21 42.63 -3.50
C ILE A 483 26.75 42.83 -3.10
N ASN A 484 25.83 42.09 -3.74
CA ASN A 484 24.39 42.18 -3.50
C ASN A 484 23.75 40.78 -3.46
N SER A 485 22.50 40.70 -3.02
CA SER A 485 21.78 39.43 -2.85
C SER A 485 21.68 38.62 -4.16
N ARG A 486 21.56 39.27 -5.31
CA ARG A 486 21.48 38.63 -6.63
C ARG A 486 22.83 38.03 -7.06
N SER A 487 23.94 38.76 -6.89
CA SER A 487 25.27 38.26 -7.23
C SER A 487 25.76 37.17 -6.27
N PHE A 488 25.43 37.25 -4.97
CA PHE A 488 25.68 36.17 -4.02
C PHE A 488 24.86 34.92 -4.34
N SER A 489 23.55 35.07 -4.61
CA SER A 489 22.70 33.93 -5.01
C SER A 489 23.23 33.26 -6.28
N ARG A 490 23.71 34.05 -7.25
CA ARG A 490 24.33 33.56 -8.47
C ARG A 490 25.64 32.82 -8.22
N TYR A 491 26.47 33.27 -7.28
CA TYR A 491 27.66 32.52 -6.84
C TYR A 491 27.29 31.18 -6.20
N LEU A 492 26.24 31.13 -5.38
CA LEU A 492 25.75 29.88 -4.78
C LEU A 492 25.23 28.90 -5.85
N SER A 493 24.48 29.37 -6.85
CA SER A 493 23.94 28.50 -7.90
C SER A 493 24.99 28.11 -8.97
N GLU A 494 25.77 29.06 -9.50
CA GLU A 494 26.67 28.84 -10.64
C GLU A 494 28.08 28.36 -10.26
N LYS A 495 28.58 28.70 -9.06
CA LYS A 495 29.92 28.24 -8.60
C LYS A 495 29.88 27.14 -7.55
N LEU A 496 28.82 27.04 -6.75
CA LEU A 496 28.66 25.99 -5.74
C LEU A 496 27.58 24.95 -6.11
N ASN A 497 26.96 25.05 -7.30
CA ASN A 497 25.93 24.13 -7.81
C ASN A 497 24.79 23.85 -6.79
N MET A 498 24.41 24.86 -6.01
CA MET A 498 23.38 24.71 -4.98
C MET A 498 21.97 24.88 -5.57
N ALA A 499 21.01 24.07 -5.09
CA ALA A 499 19.61 24.18 -5.49
C ALA A 499 19.00 25.54 -5.12
N ASP A 500 18.11 26.07 -5.96
CA ASP A 500 17.55 27.43 -5.84
C ASP A 500 16.90 27.73 -4.48
N ALA A 501 16.24 26.75 -3.87
CA ALA A 501 15.65 26.90 -2.53
C ALA A 501 16.74 27.15 -1.47
N THR A 502 17.88 26.48 -1.58
CA THR A 502 19.03 26.64 -0.70
C THR A 502 19.75 27.97 -0.96
N CYS A 503 19.86 28.40 -2.22
CA CYS A 503 20.37 29.72 -2.58
C CYS A 503 19.54 30.85 -1.95
N ARG A 504 18.20 30.80 -2.10
CA ARG A 504 17.28 31.74 -1.44
C ARG A 504 17.41 31.69 0.09
N SER A 505 17.55 30.49 0.66
CA SER A 505 17.72 30.30 2.10
C SER A 505 19.00 30.97 2.63
N TYR A 506 20.13 30.85 1.95
CA TYR A 506 21.37 31.49 2.40
C TYR A 506 21.41 33.00 2.10
N ALA A 507 20.81 33.49 1.02
CA ALA A 507 20.66 34.93 0.80
C ALA A 507 19.78 35.58 1.88
N SER A 508 18.64 34.96 2.22
CA SER A 508 17.80 35.37 3.36
C SER A 508 18.56 35.30 4.69
N ALA A 509 19.45 34.32 4.88
CA ALA A 509 20.25 34.22 6.09
C ALA A 509 21.23 35.40 6.25
N ILE A 510 21.78 35.93 5.16
CA ILE A 510 22.62 37.15 5.19
C ILE A 510 21.79 38.39 5.52
N ASN A 511 20.61 38.58 4.90
CA ASN A 511 19.69 39.68 5.24
C ASN A 511 19.34 39.67 6.75
N ASN A 512 19.09 38.49 7.33
CA ASN A 512 18.79 38.34 8.75
C ASN A 512 19.99 38.70 9.66
N CYS A 513 21.23 38.55 9.17
CA CYS A 513 22.43 38.97 9.89
C CYS A 513 22.59 40.50 9.89
N GLU A 514 22.28 41.16 8.77
CA GLU A 514 22.24 42.63 8.70
C GLU A 514 21.14 43.20 9.62
N ALA A 515 19.94 42.62 9.57
CA ALA A 515 18.83 43.01 10.43
C ALA A 515 19.17 42.89 11.93
N PHE A 516 19.79 41.77 12.34
CA PHE A 516 20.26 41.61 13.72
C PHE A 516 21.32 42.66 14.09
N ALA A 517 22.29 42.92 13.21
CA ALA A 517 23.31 43.92 13.45
C ALA A 517 22.72 45.34 13.62
N GLN A 518 21.68 45.65 12.85
CA GLN A 518 20.96 46.92 12.91
C GLN A 518 20.10 47.04 14.19
N GLU A 519 19.37 45.99 14.56
CA GLU A 519 18.53 45.94 15.77
C GLU A 519 19.36 46.07 17.06
N HIS A 520 20.48 45.35 17.14
CA HIS A 520 21.42 45.40 18.26
C HIS A 520 22.44 46.56 18.16
N GLN A 521 22.23 47.52 17.25
CA GLN A 521 23.00 48.77 17.12
C GLN A 521 24.51 48.57 17.01
N LEU A 522 24.95 47.54 16.27
CA LEU A 522 26.36 47.28 16.02
C LEU A 522 26.98 48.41 15.18
N ALA A 523 28.26 48.70 15.44
CA ALA A 523 28.97 49.82 14.80
C ALA A 523 29.08 49.69 13.27
N SER A 524 28.96 48.48 12.74
CA SER A 524 28.75 48.19 11.31
C SER A 524 27.70 47.07 11.18
N TRP A 525 26.82 47.21 10.20
CA TRP A 525 25.65 46.33 10.01
C TRP A 525 25.42 45.90 8.56
N GLN A 526 26.22 46.38 7.60
CA GLN A 526 26.06 46.08 6.17
C GLN A 526 27.02 44.98 5.71
N LEU A 527 26.44 43.86 5.26
CA LEU A 527 27.12 42.74 4.63
C LEU A 527 27.12 42.90 3.11
N TYR A 528 26.00 43.35 2.53
CA TYR A 528 25.89 43.77 1.12
C TYR A 528 26.39 45.21 0.91
N ALA A 529 27.57 45.51 1.45
CA ALA A 529 28.23 46.80 1.33
C ALA A 529 28.94 46.97 -0.04
N THR A 530 29.13 48.21 -0.48
CA THR A 530 29.91 48.53 -1.69
C THR A 530 31.40 48.20 -1.57
N ASP A 531 31.90 48.01 -0.35
CA ASP A 531 33.28 47.65 -0.07
C ASP A 531 33.36 46.38 0.81
N LYS A 532 34.43 45.63 0.61
CA LYS A 532 34.72 44.38 1.31
C LYS A 532 34.99 44.54 2.81
N GLN A 533 35.49 45.71 3.22
CA GLN A 533 35.98 45.90 4.58
C GLN A 533 34.81 46.12 5.55
N THR A 534 33.81 46.91 5.18
CA THR A 534 32.55 47.09 5.92
C THR A 534 31.85 45.75 6.19
N ALA A 535 31.84 44.83 5.21
CA ALA A 535 31.28 43.50 5.36
C ALA A 535 32.09 42.61 6.33
N GLN A 536 33.43 42.67 6.27
CA GLN A 536 34.31 41.95 7.21
C GLN A 536 34.16 42.46 8.65
N GLU A 537 34.09 43.78 8.84
CA GLU A 537 33.90 44.42 10.15
C GLU A 537 32.52 44.06 10.74
N THR A 538 31.45 44.10 9.93
CA THR A 538 30.11 43.64 10.35
C THR A 538 30.13 42.17 10.79
N ILE A 539 30.78 41.28 10.02
CA ILE A 539 30.92 39.87 10.40
C ILE A 539 31.67 39.76 11.74
N GLN A 540 32.80 40.43 11.91
CA GLN A 540 33.59 40.32 13.14
C GLN A 540 32.81 40.80 14.39
N LEU A 541 31.99 41.85 14.26
CA LEU A 541 31.10 42.32 15.33
C LEU A 541 30.01 41.28 15.66
N LEU A 542 29.41 40.66 14.64
CA LEU A 542 28.44 39.57 14.82
C LEU A 542 29.08 38.34 15.49
N LEU A 543 30.28 37.92 15.06
CA LEU A 543 30.99 36.77 15.66
C LEU A 543 31.36 37.00 17.14
N SER A 544 31.56 38.26 17.52
CA SER A 544 31.95 38.67 18.88
C SER A 544 30.75 38.91 19.81
N ASN A 545 29.51 38.79 19.30
CA ASN A 545 28.29 39.04 20.05
C ASN A 545 27.67 37.72 20.57
N ALA A 546 27.60 37.56 21.90
CA ALA A 546 27.08 36.34 22.54
C ALA A 546 25.57 36.09 22.28
N GLU A 547 24.78 37.14 22.07
CA GLU A 547 23.36 37.03 21.70
C GLU A 547 23.24 36.54 20.24
N PHE A 548 24.10 37.01 19.34
CA PHE A 548 24.15 36.51 17.96
C PHE A 548 24.59 35.05 17.88
N LEU A 549 25.59 34.64 18.67
CA LEU A 549 26.00 33.23 18.77
C LEU A 549 24.83 32.34 19.23
N SER A 550 24.05 32.82 20.20
CA SER A 550 22.83 32.15 20.69
C SER A 550 21.72 32.11 19.63
N TYR A 551 21.55 33.19 18.85
CA TYR A 551 20.60 33.27 17.75
C TYR A 551 20.97 32.31 16.60
N ASN A 552 22.24 32.24 16.23
CA ASN A 552 22.78 31.28 15.28
C ASN A 552 22.61 29.81 15.75
N ALA A 553 22.77 29.52 17.04
CA ALA A 553 22.52 28.19 17.59
C ALA A 553 21.03 27.79 17.49
N ARG A 554 20.10 28.71 17.80
CA ARG A 554 18.65 28.49 17.61
C ARG A 554 18.27 28.22 16.16
N GLN A 555 18.99 28.84 15.22
CA GLN A 555 18.85 28.70 13.77
C GLN A 555 19.76 27.61 13.16
N HIS A 556 20.15 26.59 13.94
CA HIS A 556 20.89 25.40 13.46
C HIS A 556 22.20 25.70 12.73
N ASN A 557 22.90 26.74 13.16
CA ASN A 557 24.13 27.23 12.51
C ASN A 557 23.94 27.71 11.05
N ARG A 558 22.70 27.97 10.61
CA ARG A 558 22.38 28.49 9.26
C ARG A 558 23.10 29.81 8.96
N PHE A 559 23.21 30.72 9.93
CA PHE A 559 23.95 31.97 9.75
C PHE A 559 25.44 31.73 9.60
N ARG A 560 26.05 30.86 10.41
CA ARG A 560 27.46 30.43 10.23
C ARG A 560 27.69 29.84 8.84
N ALA A 561 26.83 28.94 8.37
CA ALA A 561 26.94 28.31 7.06
C ALA A 561 26.77 29.30 5.90
N ALA A 562 25.91 30.32 6.06
CA ALA A 562 25.72 31.40 5.09
C ALA A 562 26.91 32.37 5.09
N ILE A 563 27.31 32.87 6.27
CA ILE A 563 28.45 33.79 6.46
C ILE A 563 29.74 33.17 5.92
N GLN A 564 30.00 31.88 6.15
CA GLN A 564 31.20 31.21 5.62
C GLN A 564 31.20 31.13 4.08
N LYS A 565 30.03 30.95 3.44
CA LYS A 565 29.91 31.00 1.97
C LYS A 565 29.98 32.44 1.44
N PHE A 566 29.49 33.40 2.21
CA PHE A 566 29.56 34.82 1.89
C PHE A 566 30.99 35.36 1.97
N LEU A 567 31.77 34.91 2.96
CA LEU A 567 33.21 35.15 3.06
C LEU A 567 33.96 34.59 1.85
N GLY A 568 33.60 33.38 1.39
CA GLY A 568 34.11 32.80 0.14
C GLY A 568 33.72 33.59 -1.12
N PHE A 569 32.51 34.13 -1.17
CA PHE A 569 32.03 35.00 -2.26
C PHE A 569 32.80 36.34 -2.33
N VAL A 570 33.04 36.96 -1.18
CA VAL A 570 33.81 38.23 -1.05
C VAL A 570 35.34 37.99 -1.09
N GLY A 571 35.78 36.73 -1.21
CA GLY A 571 37.19 36.33 -1.28
C GLY A 571 37.98 36.65 -0.01
N SER A 572 37.35 36.54 1.15
CA SER A 572 37.89 36.90 2.46
C SER A 572 38.54 35.69 3.16
N ASP A 573 39.77 35.87 3.65
CA ASP A 573 40.47 34.85 4.45
C ASP A 573 40.02 34.81 5.93
N LEU A 574 39.04 35.65 6.34
CA LEU A 574 38.38 35.46 7.64
C LEU A 574 37.69 34.09 7.64
N THR A 575 38.07 33.26 8.60
CA THR A 575 37.35 32.02 8.92
C THR A 575 36.53 32.24 10.17
N TRP A 576 35.35 31.59 10.26
CA TRP A 576 34.66 31.43 11.54
C TRP A 576 35.48 30.44 12.38
N ALA A 577 36.54 30.95 13.02
CA ALA A 577 37.14 30.29 14.15
C ALA A 577 36.07 30.22 15.25
N ALA A 578 35.74 29.00 15.69
CA ALA A 578 34.90 28.86 16.86
C ALA A 578 35.58 29.57 18.04
N PRO A 579 34.83 30.09 19.03
CA PRO A 579 35.37 30.16 20.37
C PRO A 579 35.95 28.78 20.65
N VAL A 580 37.22 28.72 21.06
CA VAL A 580 37.81 27.49 21.55
C VAL A 580 36.82 26.97 22.59
N LYS A 581 36.19 25.82 22.32
CA LYS A 581 35.57 25.07 23.40
C LYS A 581 36.68 24.91 24.41
N ASP A 582 36.40 25.29 25.64
CA ASP A 582 37.33 25.05 26.72
C ASP A 582 37.32 23.54 27.01
N ASP A 583 37.97 22.78 26.14
CA ASP A 583 38.21 21.33 26.25
C ASP A 583 39.28 21.07 27.35
N SER A 584 39.32 21.94 28.37
CA SER A 584 40.13 21.83 29.59
C SER A 584 39.31 21.55 30.86
N GLU A 585 38.05 21.12 30.70
CA GLU A 585 37.53 20.06 31.58
C GLU A 585 37.22 18.82 30.74
N PRO A 586 37.80 17.64 31.06
CA PRO A 586 37.22 16.40 30.62
C PRO A 586 35.81 16.34 31.18
N THR A 587 34.82 15.93 30.40
CA THR A 587 33.64 15.30 31.00
C THR A 587 34.10 13.98 31.60
N GLU A 588 34.64 14.04 32.83
CA GLU A 588 34.72 12.88 33.70
C GLU A 588 33.34 12.24 33.66
N THR A 589 33.29 10.99 33.18
CA THR A 589 32.05 10.21 33.25
C THR A 589 31.68 10.21 34.72
N TYR A 590 30.58 10.87 35.10
CA TYR A 590 30.18 10.97 36.50
C TYR A 590 29.97 9.54 37.01
N ARG A 591 30.87 9.06 37.87
CA ARG A 591 30.80 7.72 38.47
C ARG A 591 30.39 7.84 39.92
N ASP A 592 29.42 7.02 40.29
CA ASP A 592 29.05 6.78 41.68
C ASP A 592 28.88 5.27 41.80
N GLU A 593 29.97 4.58 42.16
CA GLU A 593 30.02 3.11 42.28
C GLU A 593 28.88 2.59 43.16
N GLY A 594 28.48 3.36 44.19
CA GLY A 594 27.38 3.02 45.07
C GLY A 594 26.02 3.02 44.38
N TYR A 595 25.78 3.97 43.47
CA TYR A 595 24.58 4.01 42.63
C TYR A 595 24.63 2.95 41.52
N GLU A 596 25.77 2.80 40.85
CA GLU A 596 25.96 1.82 39.78
C GLU A 596 25.74 0.38 40.27
N GLU A 597 26.29 0.01 41.43
CA GLU A 597 26.08 -1.29 42.07
C GLU A 597 24.58 -1.58 42.28
N VAL A 598 23.83 -0.62 42.82
CA VAL A 598 22.39 -0.76 43.08
C VAL A 598 21.59 -0.88 41.78
N LEU A 599 21.92 -0.08 40.76
CA LEU A 599 21.29 -0.17 39.44
C LEU A 599 21.57 -1.52 38.77
N ARG A 600 22.84 -1.95 38.79
CA ARG A 600 23.33 -3.22 38.21
C ARG A 600 22.72 -4.45 38.87
N GLN A 601 22.55 -4.44 40.20
CA GLN A 601 21.95 -5.56 40.92
C GLN A 601 20.42 -5.58 40.83
N TYR A 602 19.74 -4.46 41.11
CA TYR A 602 18.30 -4.42 41.38
C TYR A 602 17.43 -3.83 40.26
N PHE A 603 17.99 -3.02 39.35
CA PHE A 603 17.24 -2.28 38.32
C PHE A 603 17.61 -2.69 36.88
N LYS A 604 17.97 -3.96 36.67
CA LYS A 604 18.38 -4.49 35.35
C LYS A 604 17.41 -4.15 34.20
N LYS A 605 16.10 -4.13 34.48
CA LYS A 605 15.04 -3.81 33.51
C LYS A 605 14.80 -2.29 33.29
N GLY A 606 15.72 -1.45 33.74
CA GLY A 606 15.61 0.00 33.75
C GLY A 606 14.88 0.54 34.98
N PHE A 607 15.31 1.72 35.44
CA PHE A 607 14.72 2.50 36.52
C PHE A 607 13.72 3.52 35.94
N ARG A 608 12.47 3.59 36.43
CA ARG A 608 11.49 4.57 35.90
C ARG A 608 11.66 5.92 36.58
N MET A 609 11.93 6.97 35.81
CA MET A 609 12.23 8.31 36.33
C MET A 609 11.03 8.93 37.07
N ASP A 610 9.84 8.85 36.49
CA ASP A 610 8.64 9.56 36.98
C ASP A 610 7.88 8.77 38.08
N SER A 611 8.55 7.82 38.73
CA SER A 611 7.95 6.93 39.72
C SER A 611 8.52 7.17 41.12
N PRO A 612 7.79 7.87 42.01
CA PRO A 612 8.17 8.00 43.43
C PRO A 612 8.34 6.65 44.14
N LEU A 613 7.72 5.59 43.63
CA LEU A 613 7.90 4.23 44.12
C LEU A 613 9.25 3.62 43.74
N GLU A 614 9.82 3.96 42.57
CA GLU A 614 11.16 3.52 42.18
C GLU A 614 12.23 4.23 43.02
N ILE A 615 12.10 5.54 43.27
CA ILE A 615 13.02 6.28 44.14
C ILE A 615 13.01 5.70 45.57
N ARG A 616 11.84 5.39 46.12
CA ARG A 616 11.72 4.72 47.43
C ARG A 616 12.33 3.32 47.45
N LYS A 617 12.19 2.54 46.37
CA LYS A 617 12.89 1.25 46.23
C LYS A 617 14.40 1.46 46.17
N PHE A 618 14.87 2.47 45.43
CA PHE A 618 16.28 2.78 45.27
C PHE A 618 16.93 3.13 46.61
N LYS A 619 16.34 4.06 47.38
CA LYS A 619 16.80 4.37 48.76
C LYS A 619 16.88 3.13 49.65
N ARG A 620 15.86 2.26 49.58
CA ARG A 620 15.84 1.00 50.34
C ARG A 620 16.94 0.02 49.90
N TYR A 621 17.15 -0.16 48.59
CA TYR A 621 18.17 -1.07 48.08
C TYR A 621 19.59 -0.52 48.28
N TYR A 622 19.80 0.79 48.18
CA TYR A 622 21.06 1.44 48.55
C TYR A 622 21.39 1.20 50.02
N THR A 623 20.42 1.42 50.91
CA THR A 623 20.59 1.15 52.35
C THR A 623 20.89 -0.32 52.64
N ALA A 624 20.25 -1.24 51.90
CA ALA A 624 20.47 -2.69 52.06
C ALA A 624 21.76 -3.22 51.40
N THR A 625 22.39 -2.45 50.51
CA THR A 625 23.64 -2.84 49.82
C THR A 625 24.88 -2.24 50.50
N HIS A 626 24.75 -1.03 51.05
CA HIS A 626 25.87 -0.24 51.59
C HIS A 626 25.80 0.01 53.11
N ASP A 627 24.83 -0.60 53.81
CA ASP A 627 24.55 -0.42 55.26
C ASP A 627 24.45 1.06 55.71
N ARG A 628 24.11 1.96 54.79
CA ARG A 628 24.04 3.41 55.01
C ARG A 628 22.80 4.01 54.34
N GLU A 629 22.04 4.79 55.11
CA GLU A 629 20.83 5.45 54.62
C GLU A 629 21.15 6.56 53.60
N LEU A 630 20.48 6.52 52.45
CA LEU A 630 20.65 7.51 51.38
C LEU A 630 19.81 8.76 51.67
N THR A 631 20.46 9.77 52.25
CA THR A 631 19.84 11.04 52.68
C THR A 631 19.61 12.05 51.55
N ASP A 632 20.05 11.75 50.32
CA ASP A 632 19.90 12.64 49.17
C ASP A 632 18.41 12.94 48.86
N PRO A 633 18.07 14.18 48.46
CA PRO A 633 16.76 14.53 47.93
C PRO A 633 16.35 13.64 46.73
N ASP A 634 15.05 13.42 46.56
CA ASP A 634 14.50 12.60 45.47
C ASP A 634 14.88 13.17 44.08
N ASP A 635 14.98 14.50 43.96
CA ASP A 635 15.42 15.21 42.75
C ASP A 635 16.92 14.99 42.46
N ASP A 636 17.78 15.01 43.49
CA ASP A 636 19.23 14.81 43.34
C ASP A 636 19.55 13.35 42.96
N ILE A 637 18.82 12.38 43.52
CA ILE A 637 18.91 10.97 43.13
C ILE A 637 18.55 10.81 41.65
N SER A 638 17.46 11.43 41.23
CA SER A 638 17.00 11.42 39.84
C SER A 638 18.04 12.06 38.91
N LYS A 639 18.66 13.16 39.33
CA LYS A 639 19.73 13.85 38.58
C LYS A 639 20.98 12.98 38.42
N LYS A 640 21.43 12.32 39.50
CA LYS A 640 22.58 11.40 39.47
C LYS A 640 22.33 10.18 38.58
N ILE A 641 21.17 9.52 38.73
CA ILE A 641 20.79 8.39 37.87
C ILE A 641 20.74 8.81 36.39
N LYS A 642 20.22 10.01 36.09
CA LYS A 642 20.21 10.59 34.74
C LYS A 642 21.61 10.86 34.16
N GLN A 643 22.63 11.05 34.98
CA GLN A 643 24.02 11.21 34.53
C GLN A 643 24.74 9.85 34.32
N LEU A 644 24.30 8.80 35.02
CA LEU A 644 24.88 7.45 34.97
C LEU A 644 24.29 6.55 33.87
N CYS A 645 23.15 6.91 33.28
CA CYS A 645 22.32 5.99 32.51
C CYS A 645 21.79 6.60 31.20
N ILE A 646 21.61 5.73 30.21
CA ILE A 646 20.90 6.06 28.97
C ILE A 646 19.41 6.15 29.27
N ILE A 647 18.76 7.26 28.91
CA ILE A 647 17.31 7.44 29.09
C ILE A 647 16.57 7.08 27.82
N TYR A 648 15.59 6.17 27.94
CA TYR A 648 14.73 5.71 26.85
C TYR A 648 13.33 5.41 27.40
N GLU A 649 12.27 5.93 26.77
CA GLU A 649 10.86 5.80 27.25
C GLU A 649 10.65 6.09 28.75
N GLY A 650 11.16 7.21 29.28
CA GLY A 650 11.03 7.54 30.71
C GLY A 650 11.78 6.59 31.67
N LYS A 651 12.58 5.65 31.14
CA LYS A 651 13.40 4.72 31.92
C LYS A 651 14.88 5.03 31.74
N ALA A 652 15.64 4.92 32.82
CA ALA A 652 17.10 4.99 32.84
C ALA A 652 17.69 3.58 32.84
N PHE A 653 18.57 3.28 31.90
CA PHE A 653 19.27 2.00 31.75
C PHE A 653 20.79 2.18 31.95
N LEU A 654 21.40 1.34 32.79
CA LEU A 654 22.84 1.33 32.99
C LEU A 654 23.52 0.66 31.77
N PRO A 655 24.45 1.34 31.06
CA PRO A 655 25.01 0.84 29.79
C PRO A 655 25.62 -0.57 29.88
N ASP A 656 26.39 -0.85 30.94
CA ASP A 656 27.01 -2.16 31.23
C ASP A 656 26.01 -3.32 31.43
N VAL A 657 24.71 -3.01 31.56
CA VAL A 657 23.64 -4.01 31.74
C VAL A 657 22.80 -4.13 30.45
N MET A 658 22.95 -3.20 29.51
CA MET A 658 22.21 -3.23 28.25
C MET A 658 22.71 -4.30 27.28
N LEU A 659 24.02 -4.57 27.29
CA LEU A 659 24.71 -5.55 26.45
C LEU A 659 25.83 -6.23 27.26
N SER A 660 26.22 -7.45 26.89
CA SER A 660 27.47 -8.04 27.40
C SER A 660 28.67 -7.46 26.66
N GLU A 661 29.85 -7.50 27.29
CA GLU A 661 31.09 -7.00 26.68
C GLU A 661 31.43 -7.77 25.40
N GLU A 662 31.16 -9.07 25.32
CA GLU A 662 31.42 -9.87 24.12
C GLU A 662 30.57 -9.42 22.92
N LEU A 663 29.27 -9.16 23.14
CA LEU A 663 28.36 -8.75 22.06
C LEU A 663 28.53 -7.25 21.69
N LYS A 664 28.97 -6.43 22.65
CA LYS A 664 29.42 -5.05 22.43
C LYS A 664 30.68 -5.01 21.55
N ASP A 665 31.67 -5.87 21.82
CA ASP A 665 32.85 -6.00 20.97
C ASP A 665 32.49 -6.54 19.58
N GLU A 666 31.60 -7.52 19.46
CA GLU A 666 31.10 -8.03 18.17
C GLU A 666 30.41 -6.93 17.34
N LEU A 667 29.54 -6.13 17.98
CA LEU A 667 28.87 -4.97 17.38
C LEU A 667 29.85 -3.92 16.86
N LEU A 668 30.86 -3.55 17.66
CA LEU A 668 31.89 -2.58 17.26
C LEU A 668 32.76 -3.12 16.12
N ASN A 669 33.18 -4.39 16.19
CA ASN A 669 33.97 -5.04 15.14
C ASN A 669 33.20 -5.10 13.80
N TYR A 670 31.88 -5.34 13.82
CA TYR A 670 31.05 -5.28 12.61
C TYR A 670 31.07 -3.89 11.97
N ILE A 671 30.88 -2.84 12.78
CA ILE A 671 30.88 -1.45 12.33
C ILE A 671 32.25 -1.07 11.73
N GLU A 672 33.34 -1.39 12.44
CA GLU A 672 34.70 -1.09 12.00
C GLU A 672 35.08 -1.87 10.72
N SER A 673 34.67 -3.13 10.60
CA SER A 673 34.86 -3.95 9.39
C SER A 673 34.10 -3.39 8.19
N ALA A 674 32.83 -3.04 8.36
CA ALA A 674 32.02 -2.43 7.31
C ALA A 674 32.62 -1.09 6.81
N PHE A 675 33.21 -0.29 7.70
CA PHE A 675 33.97 0.91 7.33
C PHE A 675 35.36 0.62 6.75
N ALA A 676 35.93 -0.57 6.95
CA ALA A 676 37.16 -1.01 6.28
C ALA A 676 36.88 -1.48 4.84
N ASP A 677 35.73 -2.13 4.61
CA ASP A 677 35.23 -2.56 3.29
C ASP A 677 34.81 -1.40 2.36
N GLY A 678 34.97 -0.14 2.81
CA GLY A 678 34.76 1.05 1.98
C GLY A 678 33.38 1.71 2.11
N LYS A 679 32.48 1.21 2.96
CA LYS A 679 31.17 1.86 3.21
C LYS A 679 31.39 3.21 3.91
N ALA A 680 30.66 4.25 3.46
CA ALA A 680 30.76 5.59 4.04
C ALA A 680 29.91 5.78 5.32
N ALA A 681 28.73 5.15 5.35
CA ALA A 681 27.81 5.15 6.48
C ALA A 681 26.97 3.86 6.58
N ILE A 682 26.39 3.62 7.75
CA ILE A 682 25.57 2.44 8.07
C ILE A 682 24.34 2.88 8.88
N TYR A 683 23.13 2.53 8.44
CA TYR A 683 21.90 2.94 9.13
C TYR A 683 21.66 2.15 10.42
N TYR A 684 21.14 2.80 11.47
CA TYR A 684 20.83 2.13 12.75
C TYR A 684 19.86 0.96 12.58
N GLN A 685 18.85 1.13 11.72
CA GLN A 685 17.88 0.07 11.39
C GLN A 685 18.54 -1.14 10.73
N ALA A 686 19.60 -0.95 9.95
CA ALA A 686 20.33 -2.03 9.30
C ALA A 686 21.18 -2.82 10.31
N ILE A 687 21.92 -2.11 11.19
CA ILE A 687 22.67 -2.73 12.30
C ILE A 687 21.71 -3.46 13.26
N PHE A 688 20.57 -2.86 13.60
CA PHE A 688 19.58 -3.48 14.47
C PHE A 688 18.97 -4.73 13.84
N ALA A 689 18.75 -4.76 12.52
CA ALA A 689 18.25 -5.94 11.82
C ALA A 689 19.27 -7.09 11.86
N GLU A 690 20.54 -6.81 11.57
CA GLU A 690 21.64 -7.80 11.62
C GLU A 690 21.77 -8.45 13.01
N PHE A 691 21.76 -7.65 14.07
CA PHE A 691 21.90 -8.12 15.45
C PHE A 691 20.57 -8.45 16.15
N SER A 692 19.45 -8.47 15.42
CA SER A 692 18.10 -8.58 16.01
C SER A 692 17.90 -9.83 16.85
N ASP A 693 18.35 -10.99 16.37
CA ASP A 693 18.31 -12.27 17.11
C ASP A 693 19.21 -12.23 18.36
N ALA A 694 20.38 -11.60 18.28
CA ALA A 694 21.31 -11.48 19.38
C ALA A 694 20.77 -10.57 20.50
N PHE A 695 20.08 -9.48 20.14
CA PHE A 695 19.48 -8.53 21.08
C PHE A 695 18.25 -9.06 21.84
N LEU A 696 17.68 -10.22 21.47
CA LEU A 696 16.46 -10.76 22.11
C LEU A 696 16.59 -11.04 23.62
N ASP A 697 17.78 -11.40 24.10
CA ASP A 697 18.06 -11.64 25.53
C ASP A 697 18.56 -10.37 26.27
N TYR A 698 18.64 -9.21 25.59
CA TYR A 698 19.26 -7.96 26.07
C TYR A 698 18.28 -6.77 26.13
N HIS A 699 18.76 -5.61 26.60
CA HIS A 699 17.98 -4.37 26.72
C HIS A 699 18.23 -3.40 25.56
N ILE A 700 18.37 -3.92 24.34
CA ILE A 700 18.26 -3.14 23.10
C ILE A 700 17.04 -3.64 22.34
N HIS A 701 16.01 -2.82 22.26
CA HIS A 701 14.70 -3.25 21.79
C HIS A 701 14.38 -2.77 20.37
N ASP A 702 15.19 -1.87 19.83
CA ASP A 702 15.03 -1.26 18.51
C ASP A 702 16.25 -0.37 18.13
N ALA A 703 16.16 0.29 16.97
CA ALA A 703 17.20 1.10 16.37
C ALA A 703 17.53 2.41 17.13
N ASP A 704 16.56 3.02 17.82
CA ASP A 704 16.74 4.28 18.54
C ASP A 704 17.44 4.04 19.88
N MET A 705 17.07 2.95 20.54
CA MET A 705 17.77 2.47 21.72
C MET A 705 19.20 2.06 21.37
N LEU A 706 19.42 1.44 20.21
CA LEU A 706 20.75 1.16 19.66
C LEU A 706 21.54 2.43 19.35
N LYS A 707 20.94 3.44 18.70
CA LYS A 707 21.52 4.76 18.45
C LYS A 707 21.95 5.45 19.74
N SER A 708 21.11 5.40 20.76
CA SER A 708 21.40 5.94 22.10
C SER A 708 22.58 5.22 22.77
N TYR A 709 22.64 3.89 22.64
CA TYR A 709 23.75 3.08 23.15
C TYR A 709 25.06 3.32 22.38
N LEU A 710 25.03 3.34 21.05
CA LEU A 710 26.17 3.65 20.18
C LEU A 710 26.71 5.07 20.42
N THR A 711 25.84 6.03 20.77
CA THR A 711 26.25 7.39 21.16
C THR A 711 27.04 7.39 22.47
N PHE A 712 26.68 6.51 23.42
CA PHE A 712 27.41 6.38 24.69
C PHE A 712 28.74 5.64 24.54
N ILE A 713 28.77 4.49 23.83
CA ILE A 713 29.99 3.68 23.67
C ILE A 713 30.93 4.16 22.56
N GLY A 714 30.48 5.11 21.72
CA GLY A 714 31.13 5.43 20.45
C GLY A 714 32.54 6.00 20.58
N ASP A 715 32.85 6.70 21.68
CA ASP A 715 34.20 7.18 22.08
C ASP A 715 35.07 7.72 20.92
N GLY A 716 34.46 8.50 20.02
CA GLY A 716 35.12 9.07 18.84
C GLY A 716 35.45 8.10 17.69
N ARG A 717 35.10 6.81 17.78
CA ARG A 717 35.33 5.79 16.72
C ARG A 717 34.54 6.04 15.43
N PHE A 718 33.37 6.67 15.54
CA PHE A 718 32.49 7.00 14.42
C PHE A 718 31.62 8.23 14.74
N PHE A 719 31.09 8.87 13.70
CA PHE A 719 30.23 10.04 13.80
C PHE A 719 28.76 9.61 13.88
N ILE A 720 28.07 10.08 14.92
CA ILE A 720 26.62 9.91 15.11
C ILE A 720 25.89 10.92 14.21
N ASN A 721 25.05 10.44 13.30
CA ASN A 721 24.09 11.25 12.55
C ASN A 721 22.66 10.83 12.96
N ARG A 722 21.63 11.51 12.46
CA ARG A 722 20.24 11.24 12.87
C ARG A 722 19.79 9.79 12.65
N SER A 723 20.05 9.21 11.47
CA SER A 723 19.56 7.89 11.06
C SER A 723 20.66 6.86 10.73
N PHE A 724 21.93 7.27 10.78
CA PHE A 724 23.08 6.43 10.48
C PHE A 724 24.34 6.85 11.25
N ILE A 725 25.30 5.94 11.34
CA ILE A 725 26.68 6.25 11.74
C ILE A 725 27.57 6.41 10.50
N SER A 726 28.56 7.29 10.54
CA SER A 726 29.52 7.50 9.44
C SER A 726 30.97 7.50 9.90
N LYS A 727 31.88 7.13 8.99
CA LYS A 727 33.34 7.12 9.25
C LYS A 727 33.95 8.53 9.31
N THR A 728 33.35 9.47 8.58
CA THR A 728 33.77 10.87 8.49
C THR A 728 32.58 11.79 8.81
N PRO A 729 32.82 13.06 9.19
CA PRO A 729 31.74 14.04 9.31
C PRO A 729 31.13 14.37 7.93
N ASP A 730 29.92 14.95 7.96
CA ASP A 730 29.22 15.51 6.79
C ASP A 730 29.04 14.56 5.58
N VAL A 731 28.86 13.26 5.82
CA VAL A 731 28.59 12.26 4.77
C VAL A 731 27.17 12.41 4.23
N SER A 732 27.06 12.84 2.97
CA SER A 732 25.82 12.78 2.20
C SER A 732 25.67 11.39 1.58
N MET A 733 24.72 10.59 2.07
CA MET A 733 24.36 9.30 1.49
C MET A 733 23.45 9.49 0.27
N ASP A 734 23.69 8.71 -0.79
CA ASP A 734 22.78 8.58 -1.94
C ASP A 734 22.36 7.10 -2.17
N PRO A 735 21.41 6.59 -1.36
CA PRO A 735 20.93 5.21 -1.48
C PRO A 735 20.26 4.90 -2.82
N LEU A 736 19.81 5.92 -3.57
CA LEU A 736 19.20 5.74 -4.88
C LEU A 736 20.27 5.30 -5.89
N SER A 737 21.41 5.99 -5.91
CA SER A 737 22.54 5.61 -6.77
C SER A 737 23.17 4.28 -6.37
N GLU A 738 23.19 3.94 -5.08
CA GLU A 738 23.67 2.62 -4.63
C GLU A 738 22.77 1.46 -5.11
N VAL A 739 21.45 1.61 -5.01
CA VAL A 739 20.48 0.63 -5.57
C VAL A 739 20.58 0.56 -7.10
N ARG A 740 20.81 1.70 -7.77
CA ARG A 740 21.06 1.76 -9.22
C ARG A 740 22.29 0.94 -9.62
N SER A 741 23.45 1.24 -9.04
CA SER A 741 24.68 0.50 -9.34
C SER A 741 24.54 -1.00 -9.04
N CYS A 742 23.94 -1.36 -7.90
CA CYS A 742 23.69 -2.76 -7.54
C CYS A 742 22.87 -3.51 -8.61
N LEU A 743 21.77 -2.94 -9.11
CA LEU A 743 20.96 -3.58 -10.16
C LEU A 743 21.60 -3.54 -11.55
N GLN A 744 22.43 -2.54 -11.85
CA GLN A 744 23.24 -2.50 -13.07
C GLN A 744 24.33 -3.59 -13.05
N ASP A 745 25.02 -3.75 -11.93
CA ASP A 745 26.08 -4.75 -11.73
C ASP A 745 25.54 -6.20 -11.80
N TYR A 746 24.30 -6.42 -11.35
CA TYR A 746 23.65 -7.73 -11.51
C TYR A 746 23.40 -8.11 -12.98
N GLY A 747 23.08 -7.15 -13.85
CA GLY A 747 22.79 -7.39 -15.27
C GLY A 747 21.60 -8.34 -15.54
N ARG A 748 20.77 -8.64 -14.53
CA ARG A 748 19.57 -9.49 -14.61
C ARG A 748 18.53 -9.07 -13.57
N PRO A 749 17.29 -9.57 -13.65
CA PRO A 749 16.36 -9.56 -12.52
C PRO A 749 16.99 -10.15 -11.25
N ALA A 750 16.88 -9.40 -10.16
CA ALA A 750 17.36 -9.75 -8.84
C ALA A 750 16.19 -9.72 -7.84
N THR A 751 16.17 -10.70 -6.94
CA THR A 751 15.19 -10.80 -5.85
C THR A 751 15.49 -9.80 -4.75
N TYR A 752 14.47 -9.48 -3.92
CA TYR A 752 14.68 -8.67 -2.71
C TYR A 752 15.83 -9.18 -1.83
N ASP A 753 15.94 -10.49 -1.61
CA ASP A 753 16.95 -11.08 -0.72
C ASP A 753 18.38 -10.91 -1.27
N GLU A 754 18.56 -11.01 -2.60
CA GLU A 754 19.83 -10.70 -3.26
C GLU A 754 20.22 -9.22 -3.08
N ILE A 755 19.28 -8.29 -3.31
CA ILE A 755 19.53 -6.84 -3.17
C ILE A 755 19.82 -6.47 -1.71
N PHE A 756 19.14 -7.09 -0.72
CA PHE A 756 19.40 -6.86 0.70
C PHE A 756 20.77 -7.41 1.13
N ALA A 757 21.19 -8.56 0.59
CA ALA A 757 22.51 -9.11 0.85
C ALA A 757 23.64 -8.28 0.21
N ALA A 758 23.38 -7.64 -0.93
CA ALA A 758 24.33 -6.74 -1.60
C ALA A 758 24.46 -5.37 -0.91
N LEU A 759 23.37 -4.85 -0.32
CA LEU A 759 23.31 -3.53 0.31
C LEU A 759 22.94 -3.60 1.82
N PRO A 760 23.68 -4.37 2.64
CA PRO A 760 23.29 -4.66 4.03
C PRO A 760 23.42 -3.47 4.98
N HIS A 761 24.02 -2.36 4.54
CA HIS A 761 24.12 -1.11 5.29
C HIS A 761 22.90 -0.19 5.12
N LEU A 762 22.01 -0.49 4.17
CA LEU A 762 20.76 0.23 3.92
C LEU A 762 19.55 -0.51 4.54
N PRO A 763 18.53 0.21 5.06
CA PRO A 763 17.32 -0.44 5.56
C PRO A 763 16.52 -1.11 4.43
N GLN A 764 16.06 -2.35 4.65
CA GLN A 764 15.23 -3.09 3.69
C GLN A 764 13.96 -2.32 3.27
N SER A 765 13.35 -1.57 4.21
CA SER A 765 12.22 -0.68 3.95
C SER A 765 12.56 0.42 2.94
N LYS A 766 13.75 1.03 3.09
CA LYS A 766 14.25 2.08 2.20
C LYS A 766 14.58 1.55 0.81
N ILE A 767 15.18 0.37 0.70
CA ILE A 767 15.40 -0.32 -0.59
C ILE A 767 14.04 -0.60 -1.27
N LYS A 768 13.07 -1.19 -0.57
CA LYS A 768 11.71 -1.45 -1.11
C LYS A 768 11.03 -0.16 -1.59
N PHE A 769 11.18 0.94 -0.85
CA PHE A 769 10.64 2.24 -1.23
C PHE A 769 11.29 2.80 -2.50
N ILE A 770 12.62 2.75 -2.59
CA ILE A 770 13.39 3.20 -3.76
C ILE A 770 12.97 2.44 -5.02
N LEU A 771 12.90 1.11 -4.94
CA LEU A 771 12.50 0.24 -6.05
C LEU A 771 11.04 0.47 -6.51
N ALA A 772 10.15 0.88 -5.61
CA ALA A 772 8.75 1.13 -5.94
C ALA A 772 8.46 2.55 -6.45
N SER A 773 9.35 3.52 -6.18
CA SER A 773 9.07 4.95 -6.39
C SER A 773 9.80 5.57 -7.59
N ASN A 774 10.77 4.87 -8.18
CA ASN A 774 11.58 5.39 -9.29
C ASN A 774 11.38 4.53 -10.54
N VAL A 775 11.07 5.17 -11.67
CA VAL A 775 10.71 4.49 -12.94
C VAL A 775 11.86 3.72 -13.60
N GLU A 776 13.10 3.97 -13.18
CA GLU A 776 14.29 3.25 -13.64
C GLU A 776 14.38 1.82 -13.09
N PHE A 777 13.65 1.51 -12.02
CA PHE A 777 13.57 0.17 -11.43
C PHE A 777 12.30 -0.53 -11.89
N VAL A 778 12.47 -1.50 -12.77
CA VAL A 778 11.38 -2.23 -13.41
C VAL A 778 11.07 -3.49 -12.61
N ASN A 779 9.79 -3.69 -12.29
CA ASN A 779 9.30 -4.87 -11.60
C ASN A 779 9.17 -6.04 -12.60
N ASN A 780 9.86 -7.15 -12.36
CA ASN A 780 9.78 -8.36 -13.18
C ASN A 780 8.74 -9.38 -12.68
N GLY A 781 7.96 -9.00 -11.67
CA GLY A 781 7.06 -9.84 -10.90
C GLY A 781 7.79 -10.82 -10.00
N ARG A 782 7.05 -11.69 -9.31
CA ARG A 782 7.59 -12.68 -8.35
C ARG A 782 8.52 -12.10 -7.26
N SER A 783 8.45 -10.79 -7.01
CA SER A 783 9.36 -10.05 -6.12
C SER A 783 10.79 -9.85 -6.66
N GLU A 784 10.94 -9.86 -7.98
CA GLU A 784 12.17 -9.53 -8.70
C GLU A 784 12.11 -8.10 -9.28
N TYR A 785 13.26 -7.42 -9.28
CA TYR A 785 13.45 -6.08 -9.87
C TYR A 785 14.71 -6.05 -10.73
N PHE A 786 14.75 -5.12 -11.68
CA PHE A 786 15.94 -4.82 -12.48
C PHE A 786 16.02 -3.35 -12.87
N HIS A 787 17.20 -2.88 -13.28
CA HIS A 787 17.36 -1.54 -13.85
C HIS A 787 17.03 -1.55 -15.35
N GLU A 788 16.32 -0.54 -15.85
CA GLU A 788 15.83 -0.48 -17.25
C GLU A 788 16.94 -0.65 -18.31
N SER A 789 18.17 -0.29 -17.97
CA SER A 789 19.34 -0.38 -18.86
C SER A 789 19.75 -1.81 -19.25
N ILE A 790 19.21 -2.86 -18.62
CA ILE A 790 19.38 -4.25 -19.09
C ILE A 790 18.82 -4.40 -20.51
N VAL A 791 17.73 -3.71 -20.81
CA VAL A 791 17.15 -3.69 -22.15
C VAL A 791 18.01 -2.77 -23.03
N HIS A 792 18.99 -3.36 -23.70
CA HIS A 792 19.81 -2.70 -24.70
C HIS A 792 19.04 -2.66 -26.03
N LEU A 793 18.80 -1.45 -26.53
CA LEU A 793 18.15 -1.18 -27.82
C LEU A 793 18.87 0.02 -28.46
N SER A 794 19.13 -0.05 -29.77
CA SER A 794 19.65 1.09 -30.53
C SER A 794 18.56 2.14 -30.79
N ASP A 795 18.96 3.35 -31.19
CA ASP A 795 18.01 4.40 -31.56
C ASP A 795 17.13 3.95 -32.76
N GLU A 796 17.71 3.23 -33.73
CA GLU A 796 16.97 2.67 -34.87
C GLU A 796 15.98 1.57 -34.46
N GLU A 797 16.29 0.77 -33.44
CA GLU A 797 15.40 -0.24 -32.89
C GLU A 797 14.26 0.40 -32.10
N LEU A 798 14.57 1.42 -31.27
CA LEU A 798 13.56 2.20 -30.54
C LEU A 798 12.61 2.93 -31.48
N ASP A 799 13.10 3.56 -32.55
CA ASP A 799 12.25 4.18 -33.56
C ASP A 799 11.48 3.13 -34.38
N GLY A 800 12.07 1.97 -34.65
CA GLY A 800 11.40 0.83 -35.29
C GLY A 800 10.29 0.19 -34.44
N ILE A 801 10.40 0.25 -33.11
CA ILE A 801 9.35 -0.12 -32.14
C ILE A 801 8.31 0.98 -32.01
N ALA A 802 8.73 2.26 -31.96
CA ALA A 802 7.83 3.41 -31.94
C ALA A 802 6.95 3.46 -33.21
N GLU A 803 7.47 3.07 -34.38
CA GLU A 803 6.70 2.91 -35.62
C GLU A 803 5.58 1.86 -35.48
N ILE A 804 5.86 0.71 -34.84
CA ILE A 804 4.85 -0.33 -34.57
C ILE A 804 3.74 0.27 -33.68
N ILE A 805 4.11 0.91 -32.57
CA ILE A 805 3.18 1.52 -31.63
C ILE A 805 2.34 2.58 -32.33
N GLN A 806 2.97 3.52 -33.03
CA GLN A 806 2.31 4.64 -33.70
C GLN A 806 1.33 4.16 -34.77
N ARG A 807 1.73 3.23 -35.65
CA ARG A 807 0.82 2.68 -36.67
C ARG A 807 -0.39 1.99 -36.06
N THR A 808 -0.21 1.18 -35.02
CA THR A 808 -1.33 0.49 -34.37
C THR A 808 -2.25 1.47 -33.64
N ILE A 809 -1.69 2.53 -33.04
CA ILE A 809 -2.46 3.64 -32.47
C ILE A 809 -3.22 4.42 -33.56
N ASP A 810 -2.65 4.61 -34.75
CA ASP A 810 -3.35 5.32 -35.84
C ASP A 810 -4.50 4.49 -36.44
N GLU A 811 -4.47 3.16 -36.27
CA GLU A 811 -5.53 2.23 -36.68
C GLU A 811 -6.58 1.94 -35.58
N LYS A 812 -6.18 1.89 -34.30
CA LYS A 812 -7.00 1.40 -33.16
C LYS A 812 -7.05 2.33 -31.94
N ASP A 813 -6.36 3.46 -31.98
CA ASP A 813 -6.13 4.44 -30.90
C ASP A 813 -5.26 3.96 -29.71
N PHE A 814 -5.01 2.65 -29.59
CA PHE A 814 -4.13 2.06 -28.59
C PHE A 814 -3.46 0.79 -29.13
N ILE A 815 -2.43 0.32 -28.43
CA ILE A 815 -1.88 -1.03 -28.55
C ILE A 815 -1.79 -1.67 -27.16
N GLY A 816 -2.16 -2.95 -27.05
CA GLY A 816 -1.98 -3.71 -25.81
C GLY A 816 -0.52 -4.14 -25.62
N GLY A 817 -0.01 -4.19 -24.39
CA GLY A 817 1.39 -4.59 -24.15
C GLY A 817 1.72 -6.01 -24.64
N ASN A 818 0.76 -6.94 -24.62
CA ASN A 818 0.94 -8.28 -25.21
C ASN A 818 0.99 -8.22 -26.75
N GLU A 819 0.13 -7.40 -27.36
CA GLU A 819 0.11 -7.19 -28.81
C GLU A 819 1.40 -6.52 -29.30
N LEU A 820 1.94 -5.56 -28.54
CA LEU A 820 3.25 -4.98 -28.80
C LEU A 820 4.36 -6.03 -28.69
N TYR A 821 4.38 -6.84 -27.63
CA TYR A 821 5.37 -7.90 -27.44
C TYR A 821 5.36 -8.90 -28.60
N ASP A 822 4.17 -9.34 -29.02
CA ASP A 822 4.00 -10.26 -30.15
C ASP A 822 4.40 -9.61 -31.49
N ALA A 823 4.11 -8.33 -31.70
CA ALA A 823 4.54 -7.57 -32.88
C ALA A 823 6.07 -7.36 -32.93
N ILE A 824 6.71 -7.08 -31.79
CA ILE A 824 8.17 -7.02 -31.67
C ILE A 824 8.76 -8.39 -31.96
N ARG A 825 8.25 -9.48 -31.35
CA ARG A 825 8.70 -10.86 -31.62
C ARG A 825 8.62 -11.22 -33.12
N ALA A 826 7.62 -10.69 -33.84
CA ALA A 826 7.45 -10.93 -35.27
C ALA A 826 8.41 -10.13 -36.17
N LYS A 827 8.74 -8.86 -35.82
CA LYS A 827 9.63 -7.99 -36.62
C LYS A 827 11.11 -8.12 -36.21
N TYR A 828 11.37 -8.33 -34.93
CA TYR A 828 12.69 -8.33 -34.27
C TYR A 828 12.80 -9.50 -33.25
N PRO A 829 12.80 -10.77 -33.68
CA PRO A 829 12.82 -11.92 -32.76
C PRO A 829 14.06 -11.92 -31.84
N TYR A 830 15.23 -11.49 -32.33
CA TYR A 830 16.47 -11.44 -31.55
C TYR A 830 16.37 -10.55 -30.31
N ILE A 831 15.63 -9.43 -30.37
CA ILE A 831 15.40 -8.55 -29.21
C ILE A 831 14.71 -9.34 -28.09
N ILE A 832 13.75 -10.20 -28.44
CA ILE A 832 13.02 -11.03 -27.49
C ILE A 832 13.89 -12.19 -26.98
N ASP A 833 14.70 -12.80 -27.84
CA ASP A 833 15.62 -13.88 -27.47
C ASP A 833 16.74 -13.38 -26.53
N GLU A 834 17.27 -12.17 -26.74
CA GLU A 834 18.26 -11.54 -25.86
C GLU A 834 17.66 -11.17 -24.50
N ASN A 835 16.39 -10.75 -24.48
CA ASN A 835 15.67 -10.34 -23.26
C ASN A 835 14.80 -11.45 -22.64
N HIS A 836 15.01 -12.72 -22.98
CA HIS A 836 14.17 -13.86 -22.56
C HIS A 836 14.08 -14.10 -21.04
N ALA A 837 15.00 -13.52 -20.25
CA ALA A 837 14.96 -13.55 -18.79
C ALA A 837 13.92 -12.58 -18.20
N LEU A 838 13.45 -11.61 -18.99
CA LEU A 838 12.44 -10.64 -18.59
C LEU A 838 11.03 -11.18 -18.86
N SER A 839 10.12 -10.88 -17.94
CA SER A 839 8.69 -11.07 -18.13
C SER A 839 8.14 -10.12 -19.22
N MET A 840 7.02 -10.48 -19.85
CA MET A 840 6.42 -9.64 -20.90
C MET A 840 6.08 -8.22 -20.42
N TYR A 841 5.59 -8.07 -19.18
CA TYR A 841 5.31 -6.75 -18.59
C TYR A 841 6.58 -6.05 -18.09
N GLY A 842 7.58 -6.79 -17.61
CA GLY A 842 8.90 -6.21 -17.31
C GLY A 842 9.55 -5.62 -18.56
N PHE A 843 9.55 -6.34 -19.68
CA PHE A 843 10.04 -5.83 -20.96
C PHE A 843 9.24 -4.60 -21.44
N ARG A 844 7.90 -4.64 -21.34
CA ARG A 844 7.01 -3.48 -21.63
C ARG A 844 7.35 -2.26 -20.74
N ASP A 845 7.60 -2.46 -19.46
CA ASP A 845 7.85 -1.36 -18.52
C ASP A 845 9.28 -0.82 -18.62
N ALA A 846 10.23 -1.62 -19.12
CA ALA A 846 11.51 -1.12 -19.60
C ALA A 846 11.35 -0.26 -20.88
N LEU A 847 10.47 -0.65 -21.82
CA LEU A 847 10.11 0.21 -22.95
C LEU A 847 9.42 1.52 -22.50
N LYS A 848 8.62 1.48 -21.43
CA LYS A 848 8.03 2.70 -20.82
C LYS A 848 9.10 3.69 -20.36
N ALA A 849 10.20 3.22 -19.78
CA ALA A 849 11.29 4.10 -19.36
C ALA A 849 11.97 4.80 -20.56
N LYS A 850 12.02 4.14 -21.73
CA LYS A 850 12.69 4.63 -22.95
C LYS A 850 11.78 5.39 -23.93
N LEU A 851 10.47 5.16 -23.90
CA LEU A 851 9.49 5.70 -24.86
C LEU A 851 8.31 6.44 -24.19
N GLY A 852 8.37 6.64 -22.86
CA GLY A 852 7.33 7.30 -22.07
C GLY A 852 7.19 8.81 -22.31
N ASP A 853 8.13 9.41 -23.04
CA ASP A 853 8.04 10.77 -23.59
C ASP A 853 7.15 10.83 -24.84
N LYS A 854 7.27 9.83 -25.72
CA LYS A 854 6.52 9.68 -26.97
C LYS A 854 5.09 9.14 -26.75
N PHE A 855 4.89 8.20 -25.83
CA PHE A 855 3.62 7.49 -25.60
C PHE A 855 3.21 7.42 -24.13
N SER A 856 1.91 7.39 -23.82
CA SER A 856 1.42 7.10 -22.47
C SER A 856 1.25 5.59 -22.25
N PHE A 857 1.90 5.07 -21.22
CA PHE A 857 1.85 3.67 -20.77
C PHE A 857 1.06 3.56 -19.46
N LYS A 858 -0.20 3.13 -19.57
CA LYS A 858 -1.17 3.05 -18.46
C LYS A 858 -1.61 1.60 -18.24
N GLY A 859 -1.01 0.95 -17.26
CA GLY A 859 -1.16 -0.50 -17.08
C GLY A 859 -0.66 -1.25 -18.31
N ASN A 860 -1.53 -2.03 -18.96
CA ASN A 860 -1.20 -2.73 -20.21
C ASN A 860 -1.67 -2.01 -21.49
N ILE A 861 -2.18 -0.77 -21.38
CA ILE A 861 -2.57 0.06 -22.53
C ILE A 861 -1.44 1.03 -22.85
N ILE A 862 -1.09 1.10 -24.14
CA ILE A 862 -0.16 2.09 -24.68
C ILE A 862 -0.95 2.97 -25.67
N SER A 863 -0.91 4.28 -25.46
CA SER A 863 -1.76 5.27 -26.15
C SER A 863 -0.97 6.55 -26.45
N ARG A 864 -1.54 7.49 -27.23
CA ARG A 864 -0.87 8.78 -27.49
C ARG A 864 -0.62 9.53 -26.18
N SER A 865 0.54 10.18 -26.08
CA SER A 865 0.84 11.08 -24.97
C SER A 865 -0.25 12.15 -24.85
N GLY A 866 -0.75 12.38 -23.62
CA GLY A 866 -1.87 13.28 -23.33
C GLY A 866 -3.28 12.77 -23.72
N GLN A 867 -3.41 11.59 -24.33
CA GLN A 867 -4.70 10.96 -24.68
C GLN A 867 -4.84 9.59 -24.00
N GLU A 868 -4.67 9.57 -22.68
CA GLU A 868 -4.70 8.34 -21.90
C GLU A 868 -6.08 7.66 -21.95
N LEU A 869 -6.08 6.34 -22.14
CA LEU A 869 -7.29 5.53 -22.09
C LEU A 869 -7.24 4.62 -20.85
N SER A 870 -8.35 4.52 -20.11
CA SER A 870 -8.55 3.46 -19.14
C SER A 870 -9.01 2.17 -19.84
N MET A 871 -8.95 1.03 -19.12
CA MET A 871 -9.53 -0.22 -19.62
C MET A 871 -11.03 -0.08 -19.94
N ALA A 872 -11.77 0.67 -19.11
CA ALA A 872 -13.18 0.95 -19.34
C ALA A 872 -13.41 1.77 -20.63
N ASP A 873 -12.56 2.76 -20.92
CA ASP A 873 -12.66 3.56 -22.15
C ASP A 873 -12.46 2.70 -23.40
N VAL A 874 -11.52 1.75 -23.36
CA VAL A 874 -11.27 0.82 -24.47
C VAL A 874 -12.49 -0.07 -24.74
N PHE A 875 -13.07 -0.69 -23.71
CA PHE A 875 -14.29 -1.48 -23.88
C PHE A 875 -15.51 -0.64 -24.30
N ALA A 876 -15.70 0.55 -23.72
CA ALA A 876 -16.75 1.48 -24.11
C ALA A 876 -16.61 1.93 -25.57
N LYS A 877 -15.38 2.23 -26.03
CA LYS A 877 -15.10 2.59 -27.42
C LYS A 877 -15.37 1.43 -28.37
N TYR A 878 -14.94 0.21 -28.03
CA TYR A 878 -15.22 -0.99 -28.80
C TYR A 878 -16.73 -1.23 -28.97
N ALA A 879 -17.50 -1.09 -27.88
CA ALA A 879 -18.97 -1.23 -27.90
C ALA A 879 -19.69 -0.09 -28.67
N ARG A 880 -19.10 1.10 -28.77
CA ARG A 880 -19.64 2.22 -29.58
C ARG A 880 -19.32 2.11 -31.07
N SER A 881 -18.21 1.48 -31.44
CA SER A 881 -17.79 1.38 -32.85
C SER A 881 -18.34 0.17 -33.60
N HIS A 882 -18.95 -0.79 -32.89
CA HIS A 882 -19.51 -2.02 -33.48
C HIS A 882 -21.02 -2.13 -33.23
N ASP A 883 -21.82 -2.06 -34.29
CA ASP A 883 -23.28 -2.24 -34.22
C ASP A 883 -23.69 -3.65 -33.77
N THR A 884 -22.82 -4.66 -33.98
CA THR A 884 -23.01 -6.05 -33.56
C THR A 884 -21.66 -6.70 -33.24
N PHE A 885 -21.57 -7.45 -32.14
CA PHE A 885 -20.36 -8.19 -31.74
C PHE A 885 -20.69 -9.34 -30.77
N THR A 886 -19.70 -10.18 -30.47
CA THR A 886 -19.84 -11.40 -29.66
C THR A 886 -19.02 -11.36 -28.37
N LEU A 887 -19.36 -12.24 -27.42
CA LEU A 887 -18.58 -12.44 -26.20
C LEU A 887 -17.17 -12.96 -26.52
N SER A 888 -17.01 -13.78 -27.56
CA SER A 888 -15.70 -14.28 -27.99
C SER A 888 -14.76 -13.16 -28.48
N GLU A 889 -15.30 -12.12 -29.12
CA GLU A 889 -14.54 -10.95 -29.57
C GLU A 889 -14.13 -10.08 -28.37
N LEU A 890 -15.04 -9.87 -27.40
CA LEU A 890 -14.71 -9.22 -26.13
C LEU A 890 -13.64 -9.99 -25.35
N GLN A 891 -13.69 -11.33 -25.34
CA GLN A 891 -12.67 -12.18 -24.70
C GLN A 891 -11.31 -12.06 -25.39
N SER A 892 -11.28 -11.97 -26.73
CA SER A 892 -10.04 -11.70 -27.48
C SER A 892 -9.45 -10.34 -27.12
N LEU A 893 -10.27 -9.28 -27.05
CA LEU A 893 -9.85 -7.95 -26.60
C LEU A 893 -9.32 -7.96 -25.16
N ALA A 894 -10.01 -8.63 -24.24
CA ALA A 894 -9.60 -8.80 -22.84
C ALA A 894 -8.24 -9.50 -22.71
N ASN A 895 -8.01 -10.57 -23.49
CA ASN A 895 -6.75 -11.31 -23.49
C ASN A 895 -5.58 -10.47 -24.02
N ASN A 896 -5.77 -9.69 -25.09
CA ASN A 896 -4.75 -8.79 -25.64
C ASN A 896 -4.35 -7.69 -24.63
N LEU A 897 -5.32 -7.24 -23.82
CA LEU A 897 -5.15 -6.27 -22.75
C LEU A 897 -4.71 -6.90 -21.40
N ALA A 898 -4.67 -8.23 -21.29
CA ALA A 898 -4.41 -8.96 -20.04
C ALA A 898 -5.34 -8.54 -18.87
N THR A 899 -6.65 -8.42 -19.14
CA THR A 899 -7.63 -7.83 -18.22
C THR A 899 -8.98 -8.56 -18.30
N PRO A 900 -9.81 -8.58 -17.24
CA PRO A 900 -11.22 -9.00 -17.36
C PRO A 900 -12.02 -8.05 -18.26
N ILE A 901 -13.15 -8.53 -18.80
CA ILE A 901 -14.08 -7.70 -19.58
C ILE A 901 -14.82 -6.74 -18.62
N TYR A 902 -14.80 -5.44 -18.94
CA TYR A 902 -15.53 -4.41 -18.22
C TYR A 902 -16.98 -4.36 -18.74
N PHE A 903 -17.81 -5.29 -18.26
CA PHE A 903 -19.18 -5.47 -18.74
C PHE A 903 -20.07 -4.26 -18.51
N GLU A 904 -19.82 -3.46 -17.48
CA GLU A 904 -20.51 -2.20 -17.20
C GLU A 904 -20.32 -1.22 -18.37
N ALA A 905 -19.07 -1.00 -18.80
CA ALA A 905 -18.74 -0.16 -19.96
C ALA A 905 -19.33 -0.71 -21.28
N ILE A 906 -19.44 -2.03 -21.42
CA ILE A 906 -20.15 -2.66 -22.55
C ILE A 906 -21.65 -2.37 -22.47
N TYR A 907 -22.29 -2.63 -21.33
CA TYR A 907 -23.73 -2.47 -21.13
C TYR A 907 -24.16 -0.99 -21.15
N GLU A 908 -23.29 -0.03 -20.86
CA GLU A 908 -23.56 1.39 -21.07
C GLU A 908 -23.76 1.74 -22.55
N ASN A 909 -23.02 1.09 -23.46
CA ASN A 909 -22.89 1.50 -24.86
C ASN A 909 -23.59 0.53 -25.85
N SER A 910 -23.76 -0.74 -25.50
CA SER A 910 -24.46 -1.76 -26.30
C SER A 910 -25.60 -2.44 -25.52
N LEU A 911 -26.35 -3.31 -26.18
CA LEU A 911 -27.41 -4.14 -25.61
C LEU A 911 -27.04 -5.61 -25.79
N ARG A 912 -27.12 -6.40 -24.71
CA ARG A 912 -26.90 -7.85 -24.76
C ARG A 912 -28.20 -8.57 -25.07
N ILE A 913 -28.25 -9.28 -26.20
CA ILE A 913 -29.46 -9.96 -26.68
C ILE A 913 -29.43 -11.48 -26.48
N SER A 914 -28.26 -12.07 -26.17
CA SER A 914 -28.15 -13.49 -25.82
C SER A 914 -26.90 -13.75 -24.95
N ARG A 915 -26.62 -15.02 -24.66
CA ARG A 915 -25.38 -15.42 -23.95
C ARG A 915 -24.12 -14.94 -24.66
N ASP A 916 -24.14 -14.90 -25.99
CA ASP A 916 -22.97 -14.59 -26.81
C ASP A 916 -23.09 -13.25 -27.56
N GLN A 917 -24.29 -12.79 -27.92
CA GLN A 917 -24.44 -11.67 -28.86
C GLN A 917 -24.82 -10.34 -28.20
N PHE A 918 -24.21 -9.28 -28.72
CA PHE A 918 -24.41 -7.87 -28.40
C PHE A 918 -24.77 -7.08 -29.67
N VAL A 919 -25.60 -6.05 -29.52
CA VAL A 919 -26.04 -5.15 -30.60
C VAL A 919 -26.08 -3.70 -30.13
N ALA A 920 -26.13 -2.73 -31.03
CA ALA A 920 -26.37 -1.34 -30.69
C ALA A 920 -27.71 -1.16 -29.94
N LYS A 921 -27.75 -0.27 -28.93
CA LYS A 921 -28.97 -0.02 -28.12
C LYS A 921 -30.18 0.42 -28.94
N THR A 922 -29.94 1.06 -30.10
CA THR A 922 -30.95 1.48 -31.07
C THR A 922 -31.66 0.32 -31.78
N ALA A 923 -31.13 -0.90 -31.72
CA ALA A 923 -31.71 -2.08 -32.36
C ALA A 923 -32.94 -2.65 -31.63
N ALA A 924 -33.20 -2.25 -30.38
CA ALA A 924 -34.36 -2.67 -29.61
C ALA A 924 -35.19 -1.45 -29.15
N HIS A 925 -36.50 -1.65 -29.00
CA HIS A 925 -37.41 -0.66 -28.43
C HIS A 925 -38.19 -1.27 -27.28
N PHE A 926 -37.98 -0.74 -26.06
CA PHE A 926 -38.63 -1.24 -24.85
C PHE A 926 -39.89 -0.41 -24.51
N PRO A 927 -41.10 -0.98 -24.58
CA PRO A 927 -42.31 -0.33 -24.10
C PRO A 927 -42.36 -0.43 -22.56
N VAL A 928 -41.63 0.46 -21.89
CA VAL A 928 -41.29 0.39 -20.45
C VAL A 928 -42.48 0.13 -19.53
N GLU A 929 -43.63 0.80 -19.74
CA GLU A 929 -44.82 0.59 -18.91
C GLU A 929 -45.37 -0.84 -19.01
N ALA A 930 -45.53 -1.37 -20.23
CA ALA A 930 -46.03 -2.72 -20.47
C ALA A 930 -45.02 -3.81 -20.04
N MET A 931 -43.73 -3.50 -20.11
CA MET A 931 -42.64 -4.33 -19.59
C MET A 931 -42.66 -4.42 -18.06
N ASP A 932 -42.84 -3.29 -17.38
CA ASP A 932 -42.93 -3.25 -15.92
C ASP A 932 -44.25 -3.87 -15.42
N GLU A 933 -45.36 -3.78 -16.17
CA GLU A 933 -46.59 -4.55 -15.91
C GLU A 933 -46.41 -6.07 -16.06
N ALA A 934 -45.53 -6.52 -16.97
CA ALA A 934 -45.20 -7.94 -17.08
C ALA A 934 -44.37 -8.39 -15.87
N LEU A 935 -43.45 -7.54 -15.38
CA LEU A 935 -42.70 -7.79 -14.14
C LEU A 935 -43.59 -7.80 -12.88
N ASP A 936 -44.63 -6.95 -12.81
CA ASP A 936 -45.61 -6.97 -11.71
C ASP A 936 -46.29 -8.34 -11.54
N ARG A 937 -46.46 -9.10 -12.63
CA ARG A 937 -47.06 -10.45 -12.64
C ARG A 937 -46.08 -11.57 -12.28
N ILE A 938 -44.77 -11.28 -12.29
CA ILE A 938 -43.69 -12.23 -12.01
C ILE A 938 -43.14 -12.01 -10.59
N CYS A 939 -42.80 -10.76 -10.25
CA CYS A 939 -42.26 -10.39 -8.95
C CYS A 939 -43.39 -10.06 -7.97
N MET A 940 -43.97 -11.09 -7.36
CA MET A 940 -45.04 -10.95 -6.36
C MET A 940 -44.56 -10.31 -5.04
N GLY A 941 -43.30 -10.56 -4.64
CA GLY A 941 -42.71 -10.06 -3.38
C GLY A 941 -42.08 -8.67 -3.48
N LYS A 942 -41.15 -8.37 -2.56
CA LYS A 942 -40.23 -7.21 -2.66
C LYS A 942 -39.24 -7.36 -3.82
N TYR A 943 -38.79 -8.59 -4.04
CA TYR A 943 -37.79 -8.98 -5.03
C TYR A 943 -38.01 -10.43 -5.48
N ILE A 944 -37.35 -10.82 -6.57
CA ILE A 944 -37.26 -12.20 -7.07
C ILE A 944 -35.83 -12.46 -7.62
N PRO A 945 -35.24 -13.65 -7.44
CA PRO A 945 -33.98 -13.99 -8.11
C PRO A 945 -34.10 -13.85 -9.62
N LEU A 946 -33.05 -13.34 -10.26
CA LEU A 946 -33.01 -13.17 -11.72
C LEU A 946 -33.15 -14.52 -12.46
N LEU A 947 -32.59 -15.60 -11.90
CA LEU A 947 -32.74 -16.97 -12.43
C LEU A 947 -34.18 -17.53 -12.34
N GLU A 948 -35.02 -17.05 -11.41
CA GLU A 948 -36.39 -17.55 -11.25
C GLU A 948 -37.37 -16.86 -12.24
N ALA A 949 -36.99 -15.72 -12.84
CA ALA A 949 -37.77 -14.96 -13.82
C ALA A 949 -37.77 -15.60 -15.23
N THR A 950 -38.36 -16.80 -15.35
CA THR A 950 -38.30 -17.65 -16.56
C THR A 950 -39.52 -17.54 -17.49
N ASN A 951 -40.64 -16.98 -17.03
CA ASN A 951 -41.88 -16.91 -17.82
C ASN A 951 -41.88 -15.71 -18.79
N PHE A 952 -41.14 -15.84 -19.88
CA PHE A 952 -40.98 -14.75 -20.85
C PHE A 952 -42.22 -14.47 -21.71
N GLY A 953 -43.25 -15.32 -21.70
CA GLY A 953 -44.44 -15.19 -22.56
C GLY A 953 -45.34 -13.99 -22.24
N ALA A 954 -45.12 -13.30 -21.12
CA ALA A 954 -45.86 -12.10 -20.73
C ALA A 954 -45.28 -10.80 -21.31
N PHE A 955 -44.03 -10.81 -21.82
CA PHE A 955 -43.35 -9.59 -22.26
C PHE A 955 -43.66 -9.24 -23.74
N PRO A 956 -43.89 -7.96 -24.06
CA PRO A 956 -43.96 -7.47 -25.44
C PRO A 956 -42.73 -7.82 -26.26
N TYR A 957 -42.89 -8.03 -27.58
CA TYR A 957 -41.76 -8.23 -28.48
C TYR A 957 -41.00 -6.93 -28.72
N VAL A 958 -39.68 -6.94 -28.53
CA VAL A 958 -38.80 -5.76 -28.58
C VAL A 958 -37.77 -5.79 -29.72
N GLY A 959 -38.00 -6.64 -30.72
CA GLY A 959 -37.05 -6.92 -31.82
C GLY A 959 -36.24 -8.21 -31.63
N PHE A 960 -36.12 -8.71 -30.39
CA PHE A 960 -35.38 -9.92 -30.06
C PHE A 960 -36.18 -10.88 -29.17
N PRO A 961 -35.93 -12.20 -29.23
CA PRO A 961 -36.54 -13.16 -28.31
C PRO A 961 -36.06 -12.94 -26.87
N TRP A 962 -37.02 -12.85 -25.93
CA TRP A 962 -36.73 -12.70 -24.52
C TRP A 962 -35.97 -13.90 -23.94
N ASN A 963 -34.95 -13.57 -23.15
CA ASN A 963 -34.11 -14.49 -22.40
C ASN A 963 -33.49 -13.73 -21.22
N ILE A 964 -32.80 -14.45 -20.35
CA ILE A 964 -32.29 -13.90 -19.08
C ILE A 964 -31.28 -12.76 -19.26
N PHE A 965 -30.44 -12.78 -20.31
CA PHE A 965 -29.43 -11.73 -20.55
C PHE A 965 -30.09 -10.42 -21.01
N LEU A 966 -31.13 -10.52 -21.84
CA LEU A 966 -31.92 -9.35 -22.26
C LEU A 966 -32.74 -8.80 -21.09
N LEU A 967 -33.24 -9.66 -20.20
CA LEU A 967 -33.97 -9.26 -18.99
C LEU A 967 -33.07 -8.61 -17.94
N GLU A 968 -31.87 -9.16 -17.70
CA GLU A 968 -30.83 -8.59 -16.84
C GLU A 968 -30.56 -7.13 -17.21
N HIS A 969 -30.31 -6.89 -18.50
CA HIS A 969 -30.04 -5.55 -19.01
C HIS A 969 -31.28 -4.63 -18.93
N TYR A 970 -32.47 -5.12 -19.29
CA TYR A 970 -33.71 -4.33 -19.18
C TYR A 970 -33.94 -3.82 -17.74
N VAL A 971 -33.79 -4.71 -16.74
CA VAL A 971 -33.97 -4.39 -15.33
C VAL A 971 -32.85 -3.50 -14.79
N ALA A 972 -31.61 -3.63 -15.29
CA ALA A 972 -30.50 -2.77 -14.90
C ALA A 972 -30.66 -1.32 -15.41
N SER A 973 -31.08 -1.14 -16.67
CA SER A 973 -30.91 0.15 -17.37
C SER A 973 -32.19 0.84 -17.86
N TYR A 974 -33.36 0.18 -17.85
CA TYR A 974 -34.57 0.71 -18.48
C TYR A 974 -35.82 0.73 -17.57
N SER A 975 -35.97 -0.26 -16.67
CA SER A 975 -37.15 -0.37 -15.79
C SER A 975 -37.30 0.81 -14.81
N GLN A 976 -38.52 1.31 -14.67
CA GLN A 976 -38.86 2.41 -13.76
C GLN A 976 -39.42 1.91 -12.42
N LYS A 977 -40.10 0.76 -12.40
CA LYS A 977 -40.58 0.12 -11.15
C LYS A 977 -39.52 -0.76 -10.49
N TYR A 978 -38.57 -1.30 -11.25
CA TYR A 978 -37.59 -2.28 -10.77
C TYR A 978 -36.15 -1.80 -10.98
N MET A 979 -35.23 -2.43 -10.24
CA MET A 979 -33.78 -2.33 -10.42
C MET A 979 -33.10 -3.69 -10.27
N LEU A 980 -31.90 -3.83 -10.84
CA LEU A 980 -31.05 -5.00 -10.67
C LEU A 980 -30.14 -4.76 -9.47
N LEU A 981 -30.17 -5.66 -8.48
CA LEU A 981 -29.16 -5.71 -7.42
C LEU A 981 -28.36 -7.02 -7.56
N HIS A 982 -27.05 -6.88 -7.73
CA HIS A 982 -26.11 -7.96 -8.03
C HIS A 982 -24.70 -7.59 -7.57
N SER A 983 -23.76 -8.55 -7.58
CA SER A 983 -22.35 -8.28 -7.27
C SER A 983 -21.56 -7.69 -8.45
N SER A 984 -21.86 -8.12 -9.68
CA SER A 984 -21.24 -7.69 -10.93
C SER A 984 -21.91 -8.38 -12.13
N PHE A 985 -21.72 -7.84 -13.35
CA PHE A 985 -22.10 -8.56 -14.58
C PHE A 985 -21.13 -9.70 -14.88
N ASN A 986 -21.59 -10.71 -15.65
CA ASN A 986 -20.80 -11.91 -15.94
C ASN A 986 -21.02 -12.40 -17.39
N GLY A 987 -19.94 -12.89 -18.01
CA GLY A 987 -19.96 -13.37 -19.40
C GLY A 987 -20.72 -14.68 -19.61
N THR A 988 -20.76 -15.59 -18.64
CA THR A 988 -21.34 -16.93 -18.85
C THR A 988 -22.73 -17.12 -18.28
N GLU A 989 -23.08 -16.40 -17.21
CA GLU A 989 -24.26 -16.61 -16.37
C GLU A 989 -24.79 -15.26 -15.87
N CYS A 990 -26.09 -15.17 -15.58
CA CYS A 990 -26.70 -14.01 -14.94
C CYS A 990 -26.94 -14.31 -13.45
N ALA A 991 -26.63 -13.38 -12.56
CA ALA A 991 -26.82 -13.54 -11.12
C ALA A 991 -27.27 -12.23 -10.46
N GLY A 992 -28.04 -12.35 -9.39
CA GLY A 992 -28.62 -11.21 -8.66
C GLY A 992 -30.14 -11.29 -8.57
N ALA A 993 -30.79 -10.17 -8.25
CA ALA A 993 -32.23 -10.08 -8.06
C ALA A 993 -32.86 -8.89 -8.79
N ILE A 994 -34.10 -9.10 -9.24
CA ILE A 994 -35.00 -8.05 -9.70
C ILE A 994 -35.72 -7.52 -8.46
N VAL A 995 -35.44 -6.28 -8.06
CA VAL A 995 -35.94 -5.66 -6.83
C VAL A 995 -36.88 -4.50 -7.14
N LYS A 996 -38.03 -4.42 -6.47
CA LYS A 996 -38.94 -3.27 -6.60
C LYS A 996 -38.30 -2.03 -5.97
N ARG A 997 -38.27 -0.90 -6.68
CA ARG A 997 -37.75 0.36 -6.14
C ARG A 997 -38.54 0.84 -4.91
N SER A 998 -39.81 0.45 -4.80
CA SER A 998 -40.65 0.71 -3.61
C SER A 998 -40.37 -0.19 -2.41
N ALA A 999 -39.40 -1.12 -2.47
CA ALA A 999 -39.11 -2.05 -1.39
C ALA A 999 -38.24 -1.49 -0.26
N GLY A 1000 -37.57 -0.34 -0.47
CA GLY A 1000 -36.60 0.24 0.46
C GLY A 1000 -35.35 -0.64 0.65
N ILE A 1001 -34.85 -1.19 -0.47
CA ILE A 1001 -33.64 -2.01 -0.54
C ILE A 1001 -32.83 -1.43 -1.69
N ASP A 1002 -31.81 -0.65 -1.36
CA ASP A 1002 -31.08 0.19 -2.32
C ASP A 1002 -29.69 -0.36 -2.67
N SER A 1003 -29.15 -1.30 -1.88
CA SER A 1003 -27.88 -1.97 -2.14
C SER A 1003 -27.99 -3.49 -2.15
N PHE A 1004 -27.04 -4.16 -2.83
CA PHE A 1004 -26.96 -5.62 -2.84
C PHE A 1004 -26.66 -6.21 -1.44
N ASP A 1005 -25.98 -5.45 -0.58
CA ASP A 1005 -25.75 -5.80 0.81
C ASP A 1005 -27.05 -5.79 1.63
N ASP A 1006 -27.90 -4.77 1.46
CA ASP A 1006 -29.23 -4.70 2.11
C ASP A 1006 -30.13 -5.86 1.66
N LEU A 1007 -30.05 -6.23 0.38
CA LEU A 1007 -30.73 -7.40 -0.16
C LEU A 1007 -30.23 -8.69 0.52
N ILE A 1008 -28.91 -8.89 0.64
CA ILE A 1008 -28.36 -10.05 1.35
C ILE A 1008 -28.80 -10.06 2.82
N VAL A 1009 -28.83 -8.91 3.49
CA VAL A 1009 -29.25 -8.81 4.90
C VAL A 1009 -30.74 -9.16 5.07
N ASP A 1010 -31.65 -8.60 4.26
CA ASP A 1010 -33.09 -8.96 4.30
C ASP A 1010 -33.31 -10.43 3.92
N LEU A 1011 -32.58 -10.95 2.92
CA LEU A 1011 -32.61 -12.38 2.54
C LEU A 1011 -32.24 -13.29 3.71
N LEU A 1012 -31.11 -13.04 4.37
CA LEU A 1012 -30.63 -13.88 5.47
C LEU A 1012 -31.50 -13.76 6.72
N ALA A 1013 -31.97 -12.55 7.06
CA ALA A 1013 -32.87 -12.35 8.18
C ALA A 1013 -34.22 -13.07 8.00
N ASN A 1014 -34.71 -13.18 6.76
CA ASN A 1014 -36.02 -13.77 6.44
C ASN A 1014 -35.99 -15.28 6.09
N ASN A 1015 -34.81 -15.92 6.02
CA ASN A 1015 -34.69 -17.35 5.67
C ASN A 1015 -34.11 -18.20 6.82
N GLN A 1016 -34.47 -19.49 6.86
CA GLN A 1016 -33.91 -20.46 7.81
C GLN A 1016 -32.64 -21.09 7.25
N ILE A 1017 -31.51 -20.43 7.48
CA ILE A 1017 -30.16 -20.84 7.04
C ILE A 1017 -29.25 -20.83 8.26
N GLU A 1018 -28.27 -21.74 8.30
CA GLU A 1018 -27.19 -21.69 9.29
C GLU A 1018 -26.32 -20.45 9.04
N MET A 1019 -26.22 -19.57 10.03
CA MET A 1019 -25.57 -18.25 9.91
C MET A 1019 -24.04 -18.34 10.00
N LYS A 1020 -23.45 -19.12 9.09
CA LYS A 1020 -22.01 -19.31 8.88
C LYS A 1020 -21.67 -19.05 7.42
N LYS A 1021 -20.43 -18.60 7.16
CA LYS A 1021 -19.94 -18.21 5.83
C LYS A 1021 -20.25 -19.23 4.72
N ALA A 1022 -19.91 -20.50 4.92
CA ALA A 1022 -20.07 -21.52 3.88
C ALA A 1022 -21.55 -21.85 3.56
N PRO A 1023 -22.43 -22.19 4.53
CA PRO A 1023 -23.87 -22.36 4.27
C PRO A 1023 -24.55 -21.13 3.64
N VAL A 1024 -24.14 -19.92 4.02
CA VAL A 1024 -24.68 -18.67 3.46
C VAL A 1024 -24.26 -18.47 2.00
N LEU A 1025 -22.97 -18.62 1.68
CA LEU A 1025 -22.48 -18.52 0.30
C LEU A 1025 -23.03 -19.65 -0.58
N GLN A 1026 -23.26 -20.84 0.00
CA GLN A 1026 -23.95 -21.97 -0.64
C GLN A 1026 -25.38 -21.56 -1.02
N PHE A 1027 -26.19 -21.10 -0.05
CA PHE A 1027 -27.57 -20.65 -0.28
C PHE A 1027 -27.67 -19.55 -1.33
N LEU A 1028 -26.84 -18.51 -1.24
CA LEU A 1028 -26.87 -17.38 -2.18
C LEU A 1028 -26.51 -17.83 -3.62
N SER A 1029 -25.63 -18.81 -3.75
CA SER A 1029 -25.26 -19.40 -5.05
C SER A 1029 -26.36 -20.32 -5.59
N ASP A 1030 -26.91 -21.22 -4.78
CA ASP A 1030 -27.97 -22.16 -5.18
C ASP A 1030 -29.28 -21.44 -5.54
N LYS A 1031 -29.50 -20.24 -4.99
CA LYS A 1031 -30.63 -19.36 -5.32
C LYS A 1031 -30.37 -18.38 -6.46
N GLY A 1032 -29.17 -18.37 -7.05
CA GLY A 1032 -28.85 -17.49 -8.19
C GLY A 1032 -28.59 -16.03 -7.85
N TYR A 1033 -28.41 -15.68 -6.57
CA TYR A 1033 -27.98 -14.34 -6.17
C TYR A 1033 -26.48 -14.12 -6.43
N LEU A 1034 -25.67 -15.18 -6.36
CA LEU A 1034 -24.23 -15.15 -6.64
C LEU A 1034 -23.83 -16.22 -7.68
N ALA A 1035 -23.10 -15.81 -8.73
CA ALA A 1035 -22.53 -16.74 -9.71
C ALA A 1035 -21.37 -17.60 -9.14
N ARG A 1036 -20.73 -17.15 -8.05
CA ARG A 1036 -19.63 -17.87 -7.38
C ARG A 1036 -19.81 -17.80 -5.86
N ARG A 1037 -19.39 -18.85 -5.15
CA ARG A 1037 -19.42 -18.93 -3.67
C ARG A 1037 -18.27 -18.10 -3.04
N ARG A 1038 -18.12 -16.84 -3.45
CA ARG A 1038 -17.16 -15.86 -2.94
C ARG A 1038 -17.85 -14.49 -2.93
N TYR A 1039 -17.90 -13.84 -1.77
CA TYR A 1039 -18.31 -12.44 -1.59
C TYR A 1039 -17.50 -11.88 -0.42
N SER A 1040 -16.85 -10.72 -0.60
CA SER A 1040 -15.85 -10.20 0.34
C SER A 1040 -16.43 -9.87 1.71
N GLU A 1041 -17.58 -9.20 1.74
CA GLU A 1041 -18.16 -8.64 2.97
C GLU A 1041 -19.12 -9.60 3.69
N ILE A 1042 -19.26 -10.84 3.23
CA ILE A 1042 -20.34 -11.74 3.67
C ILE A 1042 -20.37 -11.98 5.20
N GLU A 1043 -19.21 -11.93 5.87
CA GLU A 1043 -19.13 -12.09 7.32
C GLU A 1043 -19.74 -10.91 8.09
N SER A 1044 -19.56 -9.67 7.60
CA SER A 1044 -20.17 -8.48 8.20
C SER A 1044 -21.70 -8.48 8.00
N LEU A 1045 -22.16 -8.93 6.82
CA LEU A 1045 -23.58 -9.03 6.49
C LEU A 1045 -24.30 -10.11 7.32
N ILE A 1046 -23.64 -11.24 7.59
CA ILE A 1046 -24.17 -12.28 8.50
C ILE A 1046 -24.39 -11.72 9.91
N ILE A 1047 -23.48 -10.89 10.41
CA ILE A 1047 -23.63 -10.24 11.73
C ILE A 1047 -24.84 -9.27 11.73
N LYS A 1048 -24.95 -8.42 10.70
CA LYS A 1048 -26.10 -7.51 10.52
C LYS A 1048 -27.43 -8.26 10.46
N ALA A 1049 -27.51 -9.34 9.66
CA ALA A 1049 -28.70 -10.17 9.51
C ALA A 1049 -29.11 -10.89 10.79
N ASN A 1050 -28.14 -11.40 11.58
CA ASN A 1050 -28.41 -11.98 12.89
C ASN A 1050 -29.01 -10.98 13.87
N ALA A 1051 -28.48 -9.76 13.93
CA ALA A 1051 -29.01 -8.70 14.78
C ALA A 1051 -30.44 -8.30 14.38
N GLN A 1052 -30.74 -8.27 13.07
CA GLN A 1052 -32.10 -8.02 12.59
C GLN A 1052 -33.06 -9.17 12.90
N ARG A 1053 -32.60 -10.43 12.82
CA ARG A 1053 -33.40 -11.62 13.18
C ARG A 1053 -33.79 -11.58 14.66
N GLN A 1054 -32.82 -11.36 15.55
CA GLN A 1054 -33.06 -11.30 16.99
C GLN A 1054 -34.06 -10.20 17.38
N ARG A 1055 -34.05 -9.04 16.69
CA ARG A 1055 -35.05 -7.98 16.90
C ARG A 1055 -36.46 -8.41 16.50
N LYS A 1056 -36.61 -9.19 15.41
CA LYS A 1056 -37.91 -9.73 14.97
C LYS A 1056 -38.42 -10.88 15.85
N ASP A 1057 -37.53 -11.60 16.52
CA ASP A 1057 -37.90 -12.67 17.47
C ASP A 1057 -38.26 -12.12 18.87
N THR A 1058 -38.20 -10.80 19.09
CA THR A 1058 -38.57 -10.12 20.35
C THR A 1058 -39.84 -9.25 20.28
N ASP A 1059 -40.45 -9.11 19.09
CA ASP A 1059 -41.76 -8.47 18.85
C ASP A 1059 -42.86 -9.53 18.62
#